data_AF-T0M7W9-F1
#
_entry.id   AF-T0M7W9-F1
#
_cell.length_a   1.000
_cell.length_b   1.000
_cell.length_c   1.000
_cell.angle_alpha   90.00
_cell.angle_beta   90.00
_cell.angle_gamma   90.00
#
_symmetry.space_group_name_H-M   'P 1'
#
loop_
_entity.id
_entity.type
_entity.pdbx_description
1 polymer ?
#
loop_
_entity_poly.entity_id
_entity_poly.type
_entity_poly.pdbx_seq_one_letter_code
_entity_poly.pdbx_strand_id
1 'polypeptide(L)'
;MKFGEQLRSSIIREYQWYYIDYDALKADLKTATGPVISTDNGKGKGIKREWSEEDEGRFVKKLEAELDKVHTKQQVKAMEISRRIAVSEREVRGVVNRLIERGPREDGPSEEEFMLLEEDLSDIIADVHDLAKFVQLNYTGFYKIIKKHDKMTGWHLKPVFDTRLKAKPFYKENYDASVVKLSKLYDLVRTRGNPVKGDSAAGGSQGSFVRNTTKYWVHPDNVTELKLIILKHLPVLVFNASKEFETQDSAITSIYYDNPSAWDLYEGRLKKTEGAEAIRLRWYGGMQSENIFVERKTHREDWTGEKSVKARFSLKEKNVNSYMRGELLPAALFEKARKEGKKPEKQIAEDERLAAEVQYSVLKKGYKPVCRSFYNRTAFQLPADARVRISLDTELTMVREDNLDGVNRSGDNWRRMDIGIDYPFSQLPPSDIVRFPYAVLEVKLQTQLGQEPPEWVRQLISSHLVEAVPKFSKFIHGVACLFPDRINLLPFWMPQMDVDIRKPATHDFGIHRPNQSATATTSDDEDDDLDSDDEEGALIISNNGATNGESSRQGAARNGAADIEDQTTDALEGEDFLYDSDEEYDADEVLEEARRVGGWTYYSTLASTKARAFGQGAVDVLKWAVPHPRGSVIPRREATTQLFGTGPVQTKRFKAPKGKKIYVPVRVEPKLEFSIYVGTVAVTLLNFGSKPTSASFIVAGVFTLLAILSLCYSVAIYLYRSQAIRTRRAAKFYDRWGPSALCGALFIAVTLRAICAKIKTPEGHGALYFTSPRSLDAVRAHSTHPNRKEKVLAESDLGHRCVDIGGVRIYLVTFPAAKTPGVIGAWQNPGIGVSIRLAEYLHKNIDSLTEVDFPNGSAVPPTEYFPQGEAHSRLKDRIMGLLHRAAIEPEKIKVQTKDVFLYQTGMAAIFSIHHALLQYRPGSVAILGIAFHSTVHYIQENSPHGYEHFGPVDPKGIDIFEVWLDEQAAAGKDVSYVLTEFPSNPLLASIDLARLKKLSEKHNFVLVLDDTVGSFANIDVIAHSDILVSSLTKTFSGYANVMGGSVVLNPLSPHYDGLFSHWTMTFHNELFTADAEVLLSNSDDYLARSAILNRNAAAMANHLQRLAEDTSSPVSKLLYPTCLPDYGIYKSYLRRPTPELEEPGAGCLLSIDFESVETAKAFYDRLAFYPGPHLGAHRTLSFCYNTLAFGKDADEAAYHRSYGILEETIRISAGLEDVQDLLDTLDDALVAANEVKEQRLQAPTTVEAVAGTGVAS
;
A
#
# COMPACT_ATOMS: atom_id res chain seq x y z
N MET A 1 -22.42 -18.33 5.63
CA MET A 1 -23.27 -18.68 4.47
C MET A 1 -23.85 -20.09 4.59
N LYS A 2 -25.09 -20.31 4.16
CA LYS A 2 -25.67 -21.65 3.97
C LYS A 2 -25.22 -22.18 2.61
N PHE A 3 -24.93 -23.47 2.49
CA PHE A 3 -24.37 -24.01 1.23
C PHE A 3 -25.27 -23.83 -0.01
N GLY A 4 -26.60 -23.83 0.13
CA GLY A 4 -27.51 -23.54 -0.99
C GLY A 4 -27.49 -22.07 -1.47
N GLU A 5 -26.99 -21.13 -0.65
CA GLU A 5 -26.71 -19.75 -1.09
C GLU A 5 -25.38 -19.74 -1.88
N GLN A 6 -24.34 -20.38 -1.34
CA GLN A 6 -23.03 -20.54 -2.00
C GLN A 6 -23.12 -21.26 -3.35
N LEU A 7 -23.95 -22.31 -3.45
CA LEU A 7 -24.16 -23.04 -4.70
C LEU A 7 -24.81 -22.13 -5.75
N ARG A 8 -25.89 -21.42 -5.39
CA ARG A 8 -26.60 -20.51 -6.31
C ARG A 8 -25.73 -19.36 -6.80
N SER A 9 -24.83 -18.81 -5.98
CA SER A 9 -23.88 -17.76 -6.42
C SER A 9 -22.69 -18.27 -7.24
N SER A 10 -22.48 -19.59 -7.34
CA SER A 10 -21.28 -20.19 -7.95
C SER A 10 -21.58 -21.08 -9.17
N ILE A 11 -22.86 -21.24 -9.53
CA ILE A 11 -23.32 -22.03 -10.68
C ILE A 11 -22.93 -21.35 -12.00
N ILE A 12 -22.42 -22.14 -12.94
CA ILE A 12 -22.26 -21.74 -14.34
C ILE A 12 -23.65 -21.80 -15.00
N ARG A 13 -24.14 -20.67 -15.55
CA ARG A 13 -25.52 -20.53 -16.07
C ARG A 13 -25.89 -21.60 -17.11
N GLU A 14 -24.96 -21.91 -18.01
CA GLU A 14 -25.11 -22.96 -19.04
C GLU A 14 -25.32 -24.38 -18.47
N TYR A 15 -24.79 -24.64 -17.27
CA TYR A 15 -24.83 -25.95 -16.63
C TYR A 15 -25.89 -26.05 -15.53
N GLN A 16 -26.68 -25.00 -15.29
CA GLN A 16 -27.61 -24.87 -14.16
C GLN A 16 -28.48 -26.12 -13.95
N TRP A 17 -29.09 -26.65 -15.01
CA TRP A 17 -29.96 -27.83 -14.96
C TRP A 17 -29.23 -29.15 -14.61
N TYR A 18 -27.93 -29.21 -14.85
CA TYR A 18 -27.10 -30.39 -14.60
C TYR A 18 -26.47 -30.42 -13.20
N TYR A 19 -26.52 -29.32 -12.44
CA TYR A 19 -26.10 -29.32 -11.05
C TYR A 19 -27.05 -30.12 -10.14
N ILE A 20 -26.52 -30.57 -9.01
CA ILE A 20 -27.30 -31.23 -7.94
C ILE A 20 -28.39 -30.28 -7.40
N ASP A 21 -29.63 -30.74 -7.38
CA ASP A 21 -30.75 -30.04 -6.74
C ASP A 21 -30.69 -30.22 -5.22
N TYR A 22 -29.74 -29.50 -4.62
CA TYR A 22 -29.50 -29.53 -3.19
C TYR A 22 -30.69 -29.03 -2.37
N ASP A 23 -31.52 -28.13 -2.91
CA ASP A 23 -32.64 -27.55 -2.18
C ASP A 23 -33.89 -28.45 -2.23
N ALA A 24 -34.17 -29.16 -3.34
CA ALA A 24 -35.20 -30.20 -3.36
C ALA A 24 -34.84 -31.40 -2.48
N LEU A 25 -33.60 -31.90 -2.54
CA LEU A 25 -33.14 -32.97 -1.64
C LEU A 25 -33.25 -32.54 -0.16
N LYS A 26 -32.91 -31.29 0.15
CA LYS A 26 -33.03 -30.69 1.49
C LYS A 26 -34.49 -30.45 1.92
N ALA A 27 -35.43 -30.33 0.99
CA ALA A 27 -36.86 -30.29 1.27
C ALA A 27 -37.41 -31.70 1.57
N ASP A 28 -36.98 -32.72 0.81
CA ASP A 28 -37.36 -34.12 1.02
C ASP A 28 -36.93 -34.64 2.41
N LEU A 29 -35.76 -34.21 2.91
CA LEU A 29 -35.30 -34.46 4.29
C LEU A 29 -36.17 -33.82 5.39
N LYS A 30 -37.15 -32.98 5.05
CA LYS A 30 -38.13 -32.42 6.00
C LYS A 30 -39.48 -33.14 5.96
N THR A 31 -39.78 -33.87 4.89
CA THR A 31 -41.06 -34.54 4.67
C THR A 31 -41.01 -36.00 5.12
N ALA A 32 -40.66 -36.22 6.39
CA ALA A 32 -40.67 -37.54 7.01
C ALA A 32 -42.10 -38.06 7.19
N THR A 33 -42.33 -39.34 6.89
CA THR A 33 -43.66 -39.97 6.87
C THR A 33 -43.93 -40.87 8.09
N GLY A 34 -42.90 -41.22 8.85
CA GLY A 34 -43.00 -42.08 10.04
C GLY A 34 -43.80 -41.48 11.22
N PRO A 35 -43.95 -42.26 12.32
CA PRO A 35 -44.74 -41.85 13.48
C PRO A 35 -44.23 -40.56 14.14
N VAL A 36 -45.14 -39.86 14.82
CA VAL A 36 -44.81 -38.60 15.51
C VAL A 36 -44.03 -38.88 16.79
N ILE A 37 -42.80 -38.37 16.86
CA ILE A 37 -41.96 -38.38 18.05
C ILE A 37 -42.24 -37.10 18.84
N SER A 38 -42.75 -37.24 20.06
CA SER A 38 -42.85 -36.13 21.01
C SER A 38 -41.49 -35.79 21.62
N THR A 39 -40.81 -34.77 21.12
CA THR A 39 -39.57 -34.27 21.73
C THR A 39 -39.89 -33.15 22.73
N ASP A 40 -39.87 -33.47 24.02
CA ASP A 40 -39.99 -32.47 25.08
C ASP A 40 -38.63 -31.77 25.30
N ASN A 41 -38.43 -30.67 24.57
CA ASN A 41 -37.32 -29.75 24.78
C ASN A 41 -37.93 -28.35 24.84
N GLY A 42 -37.76 -27.65 25.97
CA GLY A 42 -38.53 -26.47 26.39
C GLY A 42 -38.41 -25.17 25.58
N LYS A 43 -38.36 -25.24 24.24
CA LYS A 43 -38.45 -24.10 23.30
C LYS A 43 -39.33 -24.45 22.09
N GLY A 44 -40.65 -24.54 22.34
CA GLY A 44 -41.71 -24.58 21.31
C GLY A 44 -42.13 -25.99 20.86
N LYS A 45 -43.46 -26.20 20.71
CA LYS A 45 -44.04 -27.45 20.18
C LYS A 45 -43.78 -27.59 18.68
N GLY A 46 -42.70 -28.28 18.32
CA GLY A 46 -42.48 -28.79 16.96
C GLY A 46 -42.88 -30.26 16.85
N ILE A 47 -43.80 -30.59 15.95
CA ILE A 47 -44.12 -32.00 15.61
C ILE A 47 -42.97 -32.55 14.75
N LYS A 48 -42.17 -33.47 15.28
CA LYS A 48 -41.12 -34.18 14.52
C LYS A 48 -41.59 -35.60 14.22
N ARG A 49 -41.53 -36.01 12.96
CA ARG A 49 -41.81 -37.40 12.53
C ARG A 49 -40.52 -38.21 12.41
N GLU A 50 -40.62 -39.50 12.67
CA GLU A 50 -39.54 -40.47 12.47
C GLU A 50 -39.28 -40.70 10.97
N TRP A 51 -38.03 -41.02 10.62
CA TRP A 51 -37.62 -41.31 9.24
C TRP A 51 -37.85 -42.80 8.96
N SER A 52 -38.69 -43.11 7.97
CA SER A 52 -39.08 -44.49 7.64
C SER A 52 -38.17 -45.13 6.58
N GLU A 53 -38.25 -46.46 6.46
CA GLU A 53 -37.57 -47.20 5.38
C GLU A 53 -38.07 -46.79 3.98
N GLU A 54 -39.36 -46.40 3.87
CA GLU A 54 -39.93 -45.84 2.64
C GLU A 54 -39.39 -44.43 2.32
N ASP A 55 -39.16 -43.60 3.34
CA ASP A 55 -38.49 -42.30 3.18
C ASP A 55 -37.04 -42.48 2.72
N GLU A 56 -36.32 -43.44 3.29
CA GLU A 56 -34.94 -43.77 2.89
C GLU A 56 -34.89 -44.25 1.44
N GLY A 57 -35.77 -45.18 1.05
CA GLY A 57 -35.88 -45.67 -0.33
C GLY A 57 -36.19 -44.55 -1.33
N ARG A 58 -37.10 -43.63 -0.97
CA ARG A 58 -37.42 -42.44 -1.78
C ARG A 58 -36.22 -41.51 -1.93
N PHE A 59 -35.54 -41.20 -0.82
CA PHE A 59 -34.41 -40.28 -0.79
C PHE A 59 -33.21 -40.82 -1.56
N VAL A 60 -32.85 -42.10 -1.36
CA VAL A 60 -31.77 -42.78 -2.09
C VAL A 60 -32.05 -42.81 -3.59
N LYS A 61 -33.30 -43.09 -4.01
CA LYS A 61 -33.69 -43.07 -5.44
C LYS A 61 -33.53 -41.69 -6.07
N LYS A 62 -33.89 -40.61 -5.36
CA LYS A 62 -33.66 -39.22 -5.83
C LYS A 62 -32.17 -38.89 -5.90
N LEU A 63 -31.40 -39.28 -4.88
CA LEU A 63 -29.96 -39.04 -4.81
C LEU A 63 -29.18 -39.78 -5.91
N GLU A 64 -29.65 -40.96 -6.31
CA GLU A 64 -29.10 -41.76 -7.42
C GLU A 64 -29.42 -41.16 -8.78
N ALA A 65 -30.65 -40.67 -9.00
CA ALA A 65 -30.99 -39.93 -10.22
C ALA A 65 -30.13 -38.65 -10.40
N GLU A 66 -29.88 -37.92 -9.30
CA GLU A 66 -29.01 -36.74 -9.31
C GLU A 66 -27.54 -37.11 -9.57
N LEU A 67 -27.05 -38.24 -9.02
CA LEU A 67 -25.70 -38.74 -9.28
C LEU A 67 -25.51 -39.06 -10.78
N ASP A 68 -26.48 -39.74 -11.39
CA ASP A 68 -26.42 -40.14 -12.79
C ASP A 68 -26.53 -38.94 -13.74
N LYS A 69 -27.33 -37.93 -13.39
CA LYS A 69 -27.38 -36.63 -14.10
C LYS A 69 -26.01 -35.94 -14.14
N VAL A 70 -25.36 -35.79 -12.98
CA VAL A 70 -24.05 -35.14 -12.86
C VAL A 70 -22.96 -35.93 -13.60
N HIS A 71 -22.94 -37.25 -13.41
CA HIS A 71 -21.97 -38.15 -14.07
C HIS A 71 -22.10 -38.11 -15.59
N THR A 72 -23.31 -38.17 -16.13
CA THR A 72 -23.56 -38.14 -17.58
C THR A 72 -23.09 -36.82 -18.19
N LYS A 73 -23.40 -35.68 -17.55
CA LYS A 73 -22.93 -34.36 -18.05
C LYS A 73 -21.41 -34.25 -18.04
N GLN A 74 -20.76 -34.74 -16.98
CA GLN A 74 -19.30 -34.74 -16.87
C GLN A 74 -18.66 -35.57 -18.00
N GLN A 75 -19.13 -36.80 -18.24
CA GLN A 75 -18.61 -37.64 -19.32
C GLN A 75 -18.77 -37.00 -20.70
N VAL A 76 -19.94 -36.45 -21.02
CA VAL A 76 -20.20 -35.79 -22.31
C VAL A 76 -19.24 -34.62 -22.53
N LYS A 77 -19.08 -33.72 -21.54
CA LYS A 77 -18.20 -32.55 -21.67
C LYS A 77 -16.72 -32.94 -21.67
N ALA A 78 -16.31 -33.99 -20.93
CA ALA A 78 -14.95 -34.51 -20.97
C ALA A 78 -14.59 -35.09 -22.36
N MET A 79 -15.52 -35.80 -23.01
CA MET A 79 -15.36 -36.30 -24.39
C MET A 79 -15.32 -35.15 -25.41
N GLU A 80 -16.14 -34.12 -25.22
CA GLU A 80 -16.16 -32.91 -26.05
C GLU A 80 -14.81 -32.16 -25.99
N ILE A 81 -14.31 -31.88 -24.79
CA ILE A 81 -12.99 -31.25 -24.57
C ILE A 81 -11.87 -32.10 -25.18
N SER A 82 -11.90 -33.41 -24.96
CA SER A 82 -10.90 -34.33 -25.54
C SER A 82 -10.93 -34.31 -27.06
N ARG A 83 -12.11 -34.15 -27.67
CA ARG A 83 -12.27 -33.97 -29.13
C ARG A 83 -11.73 -32.62 -29.60
N ARG A 84 -12.04 -31.51 -28.91
CA ARG A 84 -11.50 -30.17 -29.24
C ARG A 84 -9.96 -30.18 -29.22
N ILE A 85 -9.35 -30.71 -28.16
CA ILE A 85 -7.88 -30.85 -28.05
C ILE A 85 -7.30 -31.63 -29.24
N ALA A 86 -7.94 -32.74 -29.65
CA ALA A 86 -7.50 -33.56 -30.78
C ALA A 86 -7.78 -32.96 -32.17
N VAL A 87 -8.60 -31.90 -32.26
CA VAL A 87 -8.80 -31.08 -33.47
C VAL A 87 -7.69 -30.03 -33.54
N SER A 88 -7.53 -29.21 -32.49
CA SER A 88 -6.48 -28.19 -32.42
C SER A 88 -5.06 -28.79 -32.50
N GLU A 89 -4.83 -30.00 -31.96
CA GLU A 89 -3.56 -30.71 -32.14
C GLU A 89 -3.22 -31.02 -33.62
N ARG A 90 -4.22 -31.24 -34.47
CA ARG A 90 -4.02 -31.44 -35.91
C ARG A 90 -3.83 -30.11 -36.65
N GLU A 91 -4.58 -29.08 -36.29
CA GLU A 91 -4.49 -27.75 -36.90
C GLU A 91 -3.14 -27.09 -36.61
N VAL A 92 -2.73 -27.05 -35.34
CA VAL A 92 -1.40 -26.54 -34.93
C VAL A 92 -0.29 -27.30 -35.62
N ARG A 93 -0.37 -28.64 -35.73
CA ARG A 93 0.61 -29.43 -36.50
C ARG A 93 0.59 -29.11 -37.99
N GLY A 94 -0.58 -28.90 -38.59
CA GLY A 94 -0.71 -28.50 -39.99
C GLY A 94 0.00 -27.17 -40.27
N VAL A 95 -0.31 -26.13 -39.48
CA VAL A 95 0.31 -24.81 -39.57
C VAL A 95 1.82 -24.87 -39.37
N VAL A 96 2.30 -25.61 -38.37
CA VAL A 96 3.74 -25.78 -38.10
C VAL A 96 4.46 -26.58 -39.19
N ASN A 97 3.83 -27.61 -39.75
CA ASN A 97 4.43 -28.36 -40.85
C ASN A 97 4.56 -27.50 -42.12
N ARG A 98 3.55 -26.67 -42.46
CA ARG A 98 3.67 -25.67 -43.56
C ARG A 98 4.85 -24.72 -43.34
N LEU A 99 5.16 -24.37 -42.09
CA LEU A 99 6.31 -23.52 -41.74
C LEU A 99 7.66 -24.24 -41.89
N ILE A 100 7.70 -25.56 -41.67
CA ILE A 100 8.91 -26.41 -41.79
C ILE A 100 9.18 -26.83 -43.25
N GLU A 101 8.14 -27.12 -44.03
CA GLU A 101 8.25 -27.67 -45.39
C GLU A 101 8.55 -26.62 -46.47
N ARG A 102 8.64 -25.32 -46.11
CA ARG A 102 8.70 -24.22 -47.10
C ARG A 102 9.83 -24.36 -48.13
N GLY A 103 9.49 -24.19 -49.40
CA GLY A 103 10.44 -23.80 -50.43
C GLY A 103 10.82 -22.30 -50.32
N PRO A 104 11.91 -21.83 -50.97
CA PRO A 104 12.32 -20.41 -50.91
C PRO A 104 11.35 -19.38 -51.54
N ARG A 105 10.13 -19.79 -51.95
CA ARG A 105 9.17 -19.02 -52.74
C ARG A 105 7.69 -19.23 -52.36
N GLU A 106 7.42 -19.90 -51.23
CA GLU A 106 6.05 -20.04 -50.72
C GLU A 106 5.83 -19.14 -49.51
N ASP A 107 4.68 -18.48 -49.47
CA ASP A 107 4.28 -17.63 -48.34
C ASP A 107 3.98 -18.50 -47.13
N GLY A 108 4.56 -18.12 -45.99
CA GLY A 108 4.35 -18.82 -44.72
C GLY A 108 2.97 -18.54 -44.11
N PRO A 109 2.54 -19.35 -43.13
CA PRO A 109 1.31 -19.08 -42.37
C PRO A 109 1.34 -17.68 -41.74
N SER A 110 0.22 -16.96 -41.81
CA SER A 110 0.12 -15.57 -41.36
C SER A 110 0.15 -15.45 -39.84
N GLU A 111 0.46 -14.24 -39.34
CA GLU A 111 0.43 -13.97 -37.90
C GLU A 111 -0.99 -14.11 -37.32
N GLU A 112 -2.02 -13.87 -38.14
CA GLU A 112 -3.43 -14.05 -37.81
C GLU A 112 -3.79 -15.53 -37.57
N GLU A 113 -3.27 -16.48 -38.36
CA GLU A 113 -3.50 -17.92 -38.11
C GLU A 113 -2.98 -18.37 -36.74
N PHE A 114 -1.83 -17.84 -36.29
CA PHE A 114 -1.31 -18.15 -34.95
C PHE A 114 -2.13 -17.49 -33.82
N MET A 115 -2.67 -16.29 -34.04
CA MET A 115 -3.54 -15.63 -33.07
C MET A 115 -4.88 -16.37 -32.89
N LEU A 116 -5.50 -16.82 -33.98
CA LEU A 116 -6.73 -17.63 -33.94
C LEU A 116 -6.50 -18.95 -33.19
N LEU A 117 -5.39 -19.63 -33.45
CA LEU A 117 -5.02 -20.85 -32.71
C LEU A 117 -4.74 -20.60 -31.21
N GLU A 118 -4.24 -19.42 -30.83
CA GLU A 118 -4.06 -19.05 -29.43
C GLU A 118 -5.41 -18.75 -28.73
N GLU A 119 -6.36 -18.16 -29.44
CA GLU A 119 -7.74 -17.93 -28.98
C GLU A 119 -8.50 -19.25 -28.80
N ASP A 120 -8.49 -20.14 -29.79
CA ASP A 120 -9.09 -21.49 -29.71
C ASP A 120 -8.55 -22.30 -28.52
N LEU A 121 -7.23 -22.28 -28.30
CA LEU A 121 -6.62 -22.96 -27.15
C LEU A 121 -7.01 -22.29 -25.82
N SER A 122 -7.22 -20.97 -25.79
CA SER A 122 -7.67 -20.23 -24.62
C SER A 122 -9.12 -20.57 -24.24
N ASP A 123 -9.98 -20.78 -25.23
CA ASP A 123 -11.36 -21.25 -25.03
C ASP A 123 -11.41 -22.69 -24.52
N ILE A 124 -10.55 -23.58 -25.02
CA ILE A 124 -10.45 -24.95 -24.48
C ILE A 124 -9.94 -24.93 -23.03
N ILE A 125 -9.05 -23.99 -22.67
CA ILE A 125 -8.62 -23.76 -21.29
C ILE A 125 -9.79 -23.32 -20.39
N ALA A 126 -10.67 -22.45 -20.87
CA ALA A 126 -11.88 -22.03 -20.15
C ALA A 126 -12.86 -23.21 -19.97
N ASP A 127 -13.05 -24.03 -20.99
CA ASP A 127 -13.87 -25.25 -20.92
C ASP A 127 -13.38 -26.25 -19.86
N VAL A 128 -12.06 -26.46 -19.76
CA VAL A 128 -11.43 -27.32 -18.73
C VAL A 128 -11.63 -26.75 -17.33
N HIS A 129 -11.49 -25.44 -17.17
CA HIS A 129 -11.77 -24.75 -15.90
C HIS A 129 -13.23 -24.93 -15.46
N ASP A 130 -14.17 -24.68 -16.37
CA ASP A 130 -15.61 -24.74 -16.12
C ASP A 130 -16.06 -26.17 -15.75
N LEU A 131 -15.52 -27.20 -16.42
CA LEU A 131 -15.79 -28.60 -16.08
C LEU A 131 -15.22 -28.98 -14.71
N ALA A 132 -14.00 -28.53 -14.36
CA ALA A 132 -13.41 -28.80 -13.04
C ALA A 132 -14.25 -28.16 -11.91
N LYS A 133 -14.68 -26.90 -12.09
CA LYS A 133 -15.56 -26.17 -11.16
C LYS A 133 -16.92 -26.86 -11.01
N PHE A 134 -17.52 -27.33 -12.11
CA PHE A 134 -18.76 -28.13 -12.09
C PHE A 134 -18.61 -29.40 -11.24
N VAL A 135 -17.57 -30.19 -11.47
CA VAL A 135 -17.30 -31.45 -10.75
C VAL A 135 -17.14 -31.22 -9.25
N GLN A 136 -16.33 -30.24 -8.87
CA GLN A 136 -16.00 -29.93 -7.48
C GLN A 136 -17.22 -29.45 -6.67
N LEU A 137 -18.03 -28.54 -7.24
CA LEU A 137 -19.24 -28.02 -6.60
C LEU A 137 -20.27 -29.14 -6.37
N ASN A 138 -20.48 -30.00 -7.37
CA ASN A 138 -21.41 -31.13 -7.25
C ASN A 138 -20.92 -32.17 -6.22
N TYR A 139 -19.64 -32.55 -6.26
CA TYR A 139 -19.05 -33.47 -5.26
C TYR A 139 -19.21 -32.95 -3.82
N THR A 140 -18.96 -31.64 -3.63
CA THR A 140 -19.20 -30.95 -2.35
C THR A 140 -20.68 -30.98 -1.96
N GLY A 141 -21.58 -30.85 -2.93
CA GLY A 141 -23.03 -30.91 -2.73
C GLY A 141 -23.51 -32.28 -2.24
N PHE A 142 -23.09 -33.37 -2.89
CA PHE A 142 -23.38 -34.74 -2.45
C PHE A 142 -22.87 -34.96 -1.01
N TYR A 143 -21.61 -34.62 -0.71
CA TYR A 143 -21.07 -34.83 0.63
C TYR A 143 -21.79 -34.00 1.71
N LYS A 144 -22.21 -32.76 1.39
CA LYS A 144 -22.97 -31.91 2.32
C LYS A 144 -24.40 -32.38 2.53
N ILE A 145 -25.10 -32.89 1.51
CA ILE A 145 -26.47 -33.38 1.67
C ILE A 145 -26.49 -34.70 2.44
N ILE A 146 -25.53 -35.60 2.21
CA ILE A 146 -25.38 -36.86 2.96
C ILE A 146 -25.04 -36.58 4.43
N LYS A 147 -24.06 -35.70 4.69
CA LYS A 147 -23.74 -35.27 6.07
C LYS A 147 -24.96 -34.64 6.79
N LYS A 148 -25.87 -34.04 6.03
CA LYS A 148 -27.10 -33.46 6.56
C LYS A 148 -28.19 -34.51 6.80
N HIS A 149 -28.35 -35.47 5.89
CA HIS A 149 -29.17 -36.66 6.05
C HIS A 149 -28.79 -37.38 7.35
N ASP A 150 -27.55 -37.86 7.46
CA ASP A 150 -27.07 -38.66 8.59
C ASP A 150 -27.25 -37.93 9.95
N LYS A 151 -27.18 -36.59 9.96
CA LYS A 151 -27.41 -35.76 11.16
C LYS A 151 -28.90 -35.55 11.49
N MET A 152 -29.79 -35.57 10.50
CA MET A 152 -31.23 -35.30 10.69
C MET A 152 -32.05 -36.56 10.94
N THR A 153 -31.72 -37.66 10.26
CA THR A 153 -32.42 -38.95 10.29
C THR A 153 -31.83 -39.91 11.31
N GLY A 154 -30.51 -39.84 11.54
CA GLY A 154 -29.76 -40.81 12.36
C GLY A 154 -29.37 -42.08 11.62
N TRP A 155 -29.80 -42.25 10.36
CA TRP A 155 -29.41 -43.35 9.48
C TRP A 155 -28.07 -43.05 8.80
N HIS A 156 -27.18 -44.04 8.67
CA HIS A 156 -25.83 -43.84 8.14
C HIS A 156 -25.72 -44.16 6.65
N LEU A 157 -26.06 -43.20 5.79
CA LEU A 157 -26.01 -43.38 4.33
C LEU A 157 -24.60 -43.24 3.75
N LYS A 158 -23.71 -42.51 4.44
CA LYS A 158 -22.35 -42.20 3.98
C LYS A 158 -21.53 -43.39 3.44
N PRO A 159 -21.30 -44.51 4.16
CA PRO A 159 -20.45 -45.60 3.66
C PRO A 159 -21.04 -46.31 2.43
N VAL A 160 -22.37 -46.39 2.34
CA VAL A 160 -23.08 -46.96 1.19
C VAL A 160 -22.89 -46.05 -0.03
N PHE A 161 -23.08 -44.75 0.14
CA PHE A 161 -22.93 -43.79 -0.96
C PHE A 161 -21.47 -43.57 -1.39
N ASP A 162 -20.50 -43.62 -0.46
CA ASP A 162 -19.06 -43.61 -0.80
C ASP A 162 -18.69 -44.80 -1.73
N THR A 163 -19.39 -45.92 -1.61
CA THR A 163 -19.22 -47.08 -2.51
C THR A 163 -19.84 -46.82 -3.89
N ARG A 164 -21.01 -46.18 -3.95
CA ARG A 164 -21.67 -45.76 -5.21
C ARG A 164 -20.88 -44.68 -5.95
N LEU A 165 -20.33 -43.68 -5.25
CA LEU A 165 -19.41 -42.68 -5.80
C LEU A 165 -18.14 -43.30 -6.39
N LYS A 166 -17.61 -44.36 -5.78
CA LYS A 166 -16.47 -45.11 -6.34
C LYS A 166 -16.84 -45.89 -7.61
N ALA A 167 -18.09 -46.33 -7.74
CA ALA A 167 -18.61 -47.04 -8.92
C ALA A 167 -18.92 -46.11 -10.10
N LYS A 168 -19.35 -44.86 -9.84
CA LYS A 168 -19.58 -43.80 -10.87
C LYS A 168 -18.70 -42.56 -10.59
N PRO A 169 -17.37 -42.65 -10.80
CA PRO A 169 -16.41 -41.67 -10.29
C PRO A 169 -16.24 -40.42 -11.19
N PHE A 170 -17.23 -39.52 -11.19
CA PHE A 170 -17.15 -38.23 -11.92
C PHE A 170 -16.09 -37.25 -11.37
N TYR A 171 -15.50 -37.54 -10.20
CA TYR A 171 -14.59 -36.66 -9.45
C TYR A 171 -13.12 -37.09 -9.49
N LYS A 172 -12.79 -38.19 -10.19
CA LYS A 172 -11.44 -38.77 -10.24
C LYS A 172 -10.70 -38.58 -11.57
N GLU A 173 -11.29 -37.87 -12.54
CA GLU A 173 -10.61 -37.60 -13.80
C GLU A 173 -9.45 -36.61 -13.59
N ASN A 174 -8.24 -37.07 -13.90
CA ASN A 174 -7.03 -36.27 -13.80
C ASN A 174 -6.86 -35.40 -15.05
N TYR A 175 -7.38 -34.17 -15.01
CA TYR A 175 -7.19 -33.16 -16.06
C TYR A 175 -5.72 -32.85 -16.36
N ASP A 176 -4.78 -33.23 -15.48
CA ASP A 176 -3.34 -33.04 -15.64
C ASP A 176 -2.79 -33.54 -16.99
N ALA A 177 -3.31 -34.66 -17.53
CA ALA A 177 -2.89 -35.14 -18.85
C ALA A 177 -3.31 -34.17 -19.98
N SER A 178 -4.53 -33.63 -19.90
CA SER A 178 -5.05 -32.62 -20.83
C SER A 178 -4.31 -31.28 -20.68
N VAL A 179 -4.00 -30.87 -19.44
CA VAL A 179 -3.21 -29.66 -19.13
C VAL A 179 -1.79 -29.77 -19.72
N VAL A 180 -1.13 -30.93 -19.61
CA VAL A 180 0.18 -31.16 -20.25
C VAL A 180 0.09 -31.13 -21.77
N LYS A 181 -0.97 -31.69 -22.38
CA LYS A 181 -1.18 -31.60 -23.84
C LYS A 181 -1.42 -30.17 -24.30
N LEU A 182 -2.35 -29.45 -23.67
CA LEU A 182 -2.62 -28.04 -23.92
C LEU A 182 -1.36 -27.18 -23.77
N SER A 183 -0.57 -27.40 -22.72
CA SER A 183 0.69 -26.69 -22.53
C SER A 183 1.69 -26.90 -23.68
N LYS A 184 1.75 -28.10 -24.28
CA LYS A 184 2.62 -28.37 -25.44
C LYS A 184 2.12 -27.65 -26.70
N LEU A 185 0.81 -27.64 -26.92
CA LEU A 185 0.19 -26.94 -28.06
C LEU A 185 0.36 -25.43 -27.96
N TYR A 186 0.07 -24.85 -26.79
CA TYR A 186 0.19 -23.42 -26.52
C TYR A 186 1.66 -22.95 -26.65
N ASP A 187 2.63 -23.74 -26.16
CA ASP A 187 4.04 -23.44 -26.36
C ASP A 187 4.46 -23.48 -27.84
N LEU A 188 3.92 -24.43 -28.61
CA LEU A 188 4.24 -24.61 -30.03
C LEU A 188 3.67 -23.47 -30.91
N VAL A 189 2.44 -23.02 -30.63
CA VAL A 189 1.83 -21.82 -31.26
C VAL A 189 2.64 -20.58 -30.93
N ARG A 190 2.90 -20.34 -29.63
CA ARG A 190 3.62 -19.16 -29.12
C ARG A 190 5.09 -19.09 -29.58
N THR A 191 5.73 -20.23 -29.83
CA THR A 191 7.09 -20.30 -30.40
C THR A 191 7.11 -20.35 -31.94
N ARG A 192 5.95 -20.24 -32.60
CA ARG A 192 5.78 -20.27 -34.07
C ARG A 192 6.48 -21.47 -34.71
N GLY A 193 6.36 -22.65 -34.09
CA GLY A 193 7.00 -23.88 -34.55
C GLY A 193 8.51 -23.99 -34.34
N ASN A 194 9.17 -22.99 -33.74
CA ASN A 194 10.62 -23.01 -33.46
C ASN A 194 10.91 -23.42 -32.00
N PRO A 195 11.13 -24.72 -31.70
CA PRO A 195 11.47 -25.14 -30.35
C PRO A 195 12.78 -24.48 -29.90
N VAL A 196 12.74 -23.80 -28.76
CA VAL A 196 13.88 -23.07 -28.19
C VAL A 196 15.02 -24.06 -27.88
N LYS A 197 16.05 -24.05 -28.74
CA LYS A 197 17.23 -24.93 -28.60
C LYS A 197 18.10 -24.48 -27.43
N GLY A 198 17.85 -25.04 -26.26
CA GLY A 198 18.66 -24.83 -25.06
C GLY A 198 18.41 -25.92 -24.01
N ASP A 199 19.46 -26.30 -23.29
CA ASP A 199 19.34 -27.29 -22.21
C ASP A 199 18.52 -26.69 -21.06
N SER A 200 17.27 -27.13 -20.90
CA SER A 200 16.31 -26.52 -19.97
C SER A 200 16.71 -26.66 -18.49
N ALA A 201 17.65 -27.56 -18.19
CA ALA A 201 18.25 -27.71 -16.87
C ALA A 201 19.42 -26.72 -16.63
N ALA A 202 20.11 -26.28 -17.68
CA ALA A 202 21.24 -25.36 -17.61
C ALA A 202 20.77 -23.91 -17.44
N GLY A 203 20.67 -23.45 -16.19
CA GLY A 203 20.52 -22.03 -15.91
C GLY A 203 21.77 -21.26 -16.38
N GLY A 204 21.62 -20.45 -17.42
CA GLY A 204 22.73 -19.76 -18.09
C GLY A 204 23.62 -18.95 -17.13
N SER A 205 24.93 -19.04 -17.33
CA SER A 205 25.94 -18.29 -16.60
C SER A 205 26.04 -16.85 -17.15
N GLN A 206 25.10 -16.01 -16.78
CA GLN A 206 24.96 -14.63 -17.27
C GLN A 206 24.67 -13.66 -16.12
N GLY A 207 25.55 -12.67 -15.92
CA GLY A 207 25.31 -11.46 -15.13
C GLY A 207 25.28 -11.58 -13.60
N SER A 208 25.34 -10.42 -12.94
CA SER A 208 24.95 -10.27 -11.52
C SER A 208 23.43 -10.15 -11.44
N PHE A 209 22.79 -11.06 -10.71
CA PHE A 209 21.33 -11.13 -10.58
C PHE A 209 20.92 -11.39 -9.13
N VAL A 210 19.73 -10.89 -8.76
CA VAL A 210 19.14 -11.18 -7.44
C VAL A 210 18.24 -12.40 -7.58
N ARG A 211 18.51 -13.44 -6.78
CA ARG A 211 17.63 -14.61 -6.67
C ARG A 211 16.73 -14.48 -5.46
N ASN A 212 15.43 -14.37 -5.69
CA ASN A 212 14.42 -14.51 -4.63
C ASN A 212 13.68 -15.85 -4.77
N THR A 213 13.24 -16.43 -3.65
CA THR A 213 12.44 -17.67 -3.64
C THR A 213 11.44 -17.62 -2.50
N THR A 214 10.20 -17.32 -2.84
CA THR A 214 9.05 -17.30 -1.94
C THR A 214 8.22 -18.57 -2.07
N LYS A 215 7.45 -18.87 -1.02
CA LYS A 215 6.55 -20.02 -0.93
C LYS A 215 5.19 -19.56 -0.45
N TYR A 216 4.18 -20.17 -1.03
CA TYR A 216 2.79 -19.87 -0.75
C TYR A 216 2.01 -21.16 -0.53
N TRP A 217 0.99 -21.11 0.30
CA TRP A 217 -0.05 -22.13 0.37
C TRP A 217 -1.17 -21.76 -0.60
N VAL A 218 -1.78 -22.78 -1.18
CA VAL A 218 -2.86 -22.68 -2.15
C VAL A 218 -3.97 -23.61 -1.69
N HIS A 219 -5.18 -23.09 -1.53
CA HIS A 219 -6.32 -23.93 -1.16
C HIS A 219 -6.62 -24.92 -2.30
N PRO A 220 -6.96 -26.21 -2.03
CA PRO A 220 -7.24 -27.19 -3.09
C PRO A 220 -8.25 -26.71 -4.12
N ASP A 221 -9.26 -25.95 -3.68
CA ASP A 221 -10.27 -25.33 -4.57
C ASP A 221 -9.66 -24.45 -5.68
N ASN A 222 -8.51 -23.82 -5.42
CA ASN A 222 -7.87 -22.84 -6.31
C ASN A 222 -6.77 -23.49 -7.19
N VAL A 223 -6.46 -24.77 -6.98
CA VAL A 223 -5.31 -25.45 -7.62
C VAL A 223 -5.44 -25.51 -9.13
N THR A 224 -6.63 -25.86 -9.65
CA THR A 224 -6.85 -26.01 -11.10
C THR A 224 -6.82 -24.65 -11.80
N GLU A 225 -7.53 -23.66 -11.27
CA GLU A 225 -7.50 -22.28 -11.75
C GLU A 225 -6.06 -21.73 -11.79
N LEU A 226 -5.31 -21.92 -10.70
CA LEU A 226 -3.91 -21.52 -10.62
C LEU A 226 -3.02 -22.21 -11.67
N LYS A 227 -3.17 -23.53 -11.88
CA LYS A 227 -2.43 -24.26 -12.93
C LYS A 227 -2.69 -23.65 -14.32
N LEU A 228 -3.94 -23.32 -14.61
CA LEU A 228 -4.37 -22.79 -15.91
C LEU A 228 -3.94 -21.33 -16.12
N ILE A 229 -4.00 -20.47 -15.09
CA ILE A 229 -3.47 -19.09 -15.13
C ILE A 229 -1.96 -19.11 -15.40
N ILE A 230 -1.19 -19.95 -14.70
CA ILE A 230 0.26 -20.04 -14.92
C ILE A 230 0.58 -20.58 -16.33
N LEU A 231 -0.21 -21.53 -16.84
CA LEU A 231 -0.01 -22.14 -18.16
C LEU A 231 -0.06 -21.14 -19.31
N LYS A 232 -0.89 -20.08 -19.23
CA LYS A 232 -0.93 -18.98 -20.21
C LYS A 232 0.42 -18.24 -20.36
N HIS A 233 1.27 -18.29 -19.33
CA HIS A 233 2.55 -17.55 -19.30
C HIS A 233 3.79 -18.45 -19.31
N LEU A 234 3.72 -19.64 -18.71
CA LEU A 234 4.84 -20.56 -18.53
C LEU A 234 4.41 -22.00 -18.87
N PRO A 235 5.06 -22.68 -19.83
CA PRO A 235 4.72 -24.06 -20.15
C PRO A 235 5.15 -25.02 -19.03
N VAL A 236 4.46 -26.17 -18.95
CA VAL A 236 4.78 -27.28 -18.06
C VAL A 236 6.05 -27.97 -18.53
N LEU A 237 7.08 -27.97 -17.67
CA LEU A 237 8.36 -28.60 -17.93
C LEU A 237 8.27 -30.13 -17.82
N VAL A 238 8.25 -30.81 -18.97
CA VAL A 238 8.30 -32.28 -19.04
C VAL A 238 9.76 -32.74 -19.09
N PHE A 239 10.22 -33.45 -18.05
CA PHE A 239 11.64 -33.87 -17.91
C PHE A 239 12.11 -34.85 -18.99
N ASN A 240 11.22 -35.62 -19.61
CA ASN A 240 11.54 -36.49 -20.73
C ASN A 240 10.50 -36.31 -21.85
N ALA A 241 10.86 -35.55 -22.89
CA ALA A 241 9.96 -35.28 -24.01
C ALA A 241 9.69 -36.49 -24.91
N SER A 242 10.51 -37.56 -24.85
CA SER A 242 10.38 -38.75 -25.70
C SER A 242 9.45 -39.84 -25.15
N LYS A 243 8.96 -39.70 -23.91
CA LYS A 243 7.98 -40.59 -23.28
C LYS A 243 6.63 -39.86 -23.19
N GLU A 244 5.53 -40.59 -23.34
CA GLU A 244 4.22 -40.05 -22.97
C GLU A 244 4.14 -39.78 -21.46
N PHE A 245 3.32 -38.81 -21.07
CA PHE A 245 3.20 -38.41 -19.67
C PHE A 245 2.37 -39.42 -18.90
N GLU A 246 2.98 -40.09 -17.92
CA GLU A 246 2.28 -40.89 -16.94
C GLU A 246 2.15 -40.11 -15.62
N THR A 247 1.04 -40.28 -14.90
CA THR A 247 0.81 -39.60 -13.60
C THR A 247 1.94 -39.85 -12.60
N GLN A 248 2.51 -41.05 -12.60
CA GLN A 248 3.65 -41.41 -11.75
C GLN A 248 4.91 -40.57 -12.01
N ASP A 249 5.12 -40.03 -13.22
CA ASP A 249 6.32 -39.23 -13.55
C ASP A 249 6.34 -37.87 -12.81
N SER A 250 5.17 -37.40 -12.34
CA SER A 250 5.04 -36.19 -11.51
C SER A 250 5.39 -36.41 -10.03
N ALA A 251 5.45 -37.67 -9.58
CA ALA A 251 5.62 -38.03 -8.18
C ALA A 251 7.07 -37.78 -7.70
N ILE A 252 7.20 -37.12 -6.55
CA ILE A 252 8.49 -36.90 -5.89
C ILE A 252 8.40 -37.31 -4.42
N THR A 253 9.13 -38.36 -4.07
CA THR A 253 9.27 -38.80 -2.68
C THR A 253 10.63 -38.39 -2.13
N SER A 254 10.72 -38.08 -0.84
CA SER A 254 11.98 -37.81 -0.15
C SER A 254 11.95 -38.30 1.29
N ILE A 255 12.91 -39.14 1.67
CA ILE A 255 13.10 -39.62 3.03
C ILE A 255 14.10 -38.70 3.71
N TYR A 256 13.68 -38.01 4.78
CA TYR A 256 14.56 -37.20 5.62
C TYR A 256 15.14 -38.02 6.76
N TYR A 257 16.41 -37.75 7.03
CA TYR A 257 17.16 -38.33 8.13
C TYR A 257 17.27 -37.32 9.27
N ASP A 258 17.31 -37.80 10.52
CA ASP A 258 17.65 -37.02 11.72
C ASP A 258 18.16 -37.94 12.85
N ASN A 259 18.67 -37.37 13.93
CA ASN A 259 19.01 -38.09 15.16
C ASN A 259 17.77 -38.14 16.07
N PRO A 260 17.16 -39.31 16.32
CA PRO A 260 15.91 -39.38 17.09
C PRO A 260 16.01 -38.99 18.58
N SER A 261 17.22 -38.93 19.13
CA SER A 261 17.47 -38.55 20.52
C SER A 261 17.68 -37.03 20.70
N ALA A 262 18.24 -36.36 19.69
CA ALA A 262 18.70 -34.98 19.80
C ALA A 262 18.02 -34.00 18.81
N TRP A 263 17.46 -34.51 17.71
CA TRP A 263 16.76 -33.72 16.68
C TRP A 263 17.63 -32.61 16.06
N ASP A 264 18.93 -32.85 15.95
CA ASP A 264 19.95 -31.89 15.50
C ASP A 264 19.61 -31.25 14.14
N LEU A 265 19.14 -32.04 13.17
CA LEU A 265 18.83 -31.55 11.83
C LEU A 265 17.51 -30.78 11.84
N TYR A 266 16.49 -31.24 12.56
CA TYR A 266 15.25 -30.49 12.75
C TYR A 266 15.52 -29.13 13.41
N GLU A 267 16.16 -29.11 14.59
CA GLU A 267 16.42 -27.88 15.34
C GLU A 267 17.36 -26.95 14.59
N GLY A 268 18.46 -27.46 14.03
CA GLY A 268 19.40 -26.66 13.24
C GLY A 268 18.73 -26.04 12.01
N ARG A 269 17.85 -26.76 11.31
CA ARG A 269 17.11 -26.23 10.17
C ARG A 269 15.97 -25.27 10.55
N LEU A 270 15.38 -25.42 11.73
CA LEU A 270 14.36 -24.51 12.27
C LEU A 270 15.00 -23.20 12.74
N LYS A 271 16.04 -23.28 13.58
CA LYS A 271 16.85 -22.17 14.07
C LYS A 271 17.73 -21.51 13.01
N LYS A 272 17.90 -22.17 11.85
CA LYS A 272 18.80 -21.78 10.74
C LYS A 272 20.23 -21.51 11.21
N THR A 273 20.78 -22.38 12.07
CA THR A 273 22.17 -22.19 12.51
C THR A 273 23.13 -22.28 11.32
N GLU A 274 24.23 -21.54 11.38
CA GLU A 274 25.29 -21.62 10.36
C GLU A 274 25.76 -23.08 10.19
N GLY A 275 25.89 -23.53 8.94
CA GLY A 275 26.22 -24.90 8.59
C GLY A 275 25.09 -25.94 8.78
N ALA A 276 23.86 -25.54 9.14
CA ALA A 276 22.78 -26.49 9.41
C ALA A 276 22.42 -27.39 8.20
N GLU A 277 22.74 -28.67 8.31
CA GLU A 277 22.50 -29.66 7.27
C GLU A 277 21.04 -30.11 7.23
N ALA A 278 20.58 -30.60 6.08
CA ALA A 278 19.40 -31.44 5.95
C ALA A 278 19.74 -32.54 4.93
N ILE A 279 19.81 -33.78 5.40
CA ILE A 279 20.13 -34.96 4.59
C ILE A 279 18.83 -35.66 4.20
N ARG A 280 18.69 -35.98 2.91
CA ARG A 280 17.52 -36.69 2.41
C ARG A 280 17.83 -37.55 1.19
N LEU A 281 17.12 -38.66 1.07
CA LEU A 281 17.17 -39.55 -0.09
C LEU A 281 15.92 -39.32 -0.93
N ARG A 282 16.11 -39.04 -2.22
CA ARG A 282 15.05 -38.65 -3.14
C ARG A 282 15.02 -39.55 -4.36
N TRP A 283 13.84 -39.99 -4.76
CA TRP A 283 13.60 -40.50 -6.10
C TRP A 283 12.51 -39.67 -6.80
N TYR A 284 12.43 -39.86 -8.10
CA TYR A 284 11.43 -39.27 -9.00
C TYR A 284 10.73 -40.42 -9.71
N GLY A 285 9.45 -40.30 -10.01
CA GLY A 285 8.70 -41.37 -10.65
C GLY A 285 8.18 -42.43 -9.68
N GLY A 286 7.68 -43.54 -10.25
CA GLY A 286 7.19 -44.70 -9.51
C GLY A 286 8.26 -45.53 -8.81
N MET A 287 7.85 -46.67 -8.26
CA MET A 287 8.72 -47.56 -7.47
C MET A 287 9.78 -48.31 -8.31
N GLN A 288 9.68 -48.27 -9.65
CA GLN A 288 10.64 -48.86 -10.58
C GLN A 288 11.94 -48.03 -10.74
N SER A 289 12.02 -46.83 -10.15
CA SER A 289 13.15 -45.92 -10.30
C SER A 289 14.41 -46.36 -9.53
N GLU A 290 15.31 -47.08 -10.20
CA GLU A 290 16.58 -47.55 -9.62
C GLU A 290 17.54 -46.45 -9.12
N ASN A 291 17.40 -45.21 -9.61
CA ASN A 291 18.33 -44.11 -9.35
C ASN A 291 17.84 -43.25 -8.18
N ILE A 292 18.50 -43.38 -7.03
CA ILE A 292 18.23 -42.61 -5.82
C ILE A 292 19.23 -41.46 -5.71
N PHE A 293 18.75 -40.24 -5.47
CA PHE A 293 19.58 -39.08 -5.22
C PHE A 293 19.77 -38.88 -3.72
N VAL A 294 21.01 -39.03 -3.25
CA VAL A 294 21.39 -38.64 -1.90
C VAL A 294 21.65 -37.13 -1.94
N GLU A 295 20.75 -36.35 -1.34
CA GLU A 295 20.83 -34.89 -1.33
C GLU A 295 21.18 -34.36 0.06
N ARG A 296 22.18 -33.47 0.12
CA ARG A 296 22.47 -32.67 1.32
C ARG A 296 22.20 -31.20 1.03
N LYS A 297 21.48 -30.54 1.93
CA LYS A 297 21.31 -29.08 1.96
C LYS A 297 22.02 -28.50 3.16
N THR A 298 23.09 -27.75 2.93
CA THR A 298 23.79 -27.01 3.99
C THR A 298 23.25 -25.59 4.02
N HIS A 299 22.74 -25.17 5.18
CA HIS A 299 22.41 -23.76 5.40
C HIS A 299 23.71 -22.95 5.51
N ARG A 300 23.72 -21.80 4.85
CA ARG A 300 24.70 -20.74 5.06
C ARG A 300 23.92 -19.48 5.40
N GLU A 301 24.33 -18.81 6.46
CA GLU A 301 23.81 -17.51 6.85
C GLU A 301 24.35 -16.43 5.93
N ASP A 302 23.50 -15.44 5.64
CA ASP A 302 23.77 -14.44 4.59
C ASP A 302 25.04 -13.62 4.90
N TRP A 303 25.38 -13.44 6.19
CA TRP A 303 26.58 -12.72 6.65
C TRP A 303 27.91 -13.43 6.34
N THR A 304 27.88 -14.71 5.98
CA THR A 304 29.09 -15.44 5.57
C THR A 304 29.51 -15.11 4.14
N GLY A 305 28.65 -14.45 3.35
CA GLY A 305 28.80 -14.28 1.90
C GLY A 305 28.60 -15.57 1.09
N GLU A 306 28.59 -16.75 1.73
CA GLU A 306 28.33 -18.03 1.08
C GLU A 306 26.82 -18.27 0.90
N LYS A 307 26.43 -18.78 -0.27
CA LYS A 307 25.05 -19.16 -0.54
C LYS A 307 24.77 -20.57 -0.03
N SER A 308 23.63 -20.78 0.62
CA SER A 308 23.16 -22.10 1.06
C SER A 308 23.25 -23.15 -0.05
N VAL A 309 24.11 -24.15 0.13
CA VAL A 309 24.45 -25.13 -0.92
C VAL A 309 23.49 -26.32 -0.90
N LYS A 310 22.97 -26.69 -2.08
CA LYS A 310 22.33 -28.00 -2.31
C LYS A 310 23.25 -28.86 -3.16
N ALA A 311 23.86 -29.86 -2.55
CA ALA A 311 24.70 -30.85 -3.22
C ALA A 311 23.96 -32.19 -3.31
N ARG A 312 24.21 -32.98 -4.37
CA ARG A 312 23.64 -34.32 -4.53
C ARG A 312 24.52 -35.21 -5.39
N PHE A 313 24.55 -36.50 -5.08
CA PHE A 313 25.08 -37.53 -5.98
C PHE A 313 24.02 -38.61 -6.23
N SER A 314 24.19 -39.39 -7.30
CA SER A 314 23.29 -40.48 -7.69
C SER A 314 23.81 -41.84 -7.23
N LEU A 315 22.95 -42.63 -6.60
CA LEU A 315 23.23 -43.95 -6.05
C LEU A 315 22.17 -44.94 -6.56
N LYS A 316 22.59 -46.16 -6.94
CA LYS A 316 21.64 -47.24 -7.29
C LYS A 316 20.97 -47.77 -6.04
N GLU A 317 19.65 -47.99 -6.06
CA GLU A 317 18.87 -48.40 -4.88
C GLU A 317 19.50 -49.57 -4.11
N LYS A 318 19.90 -50.63 -4.82
CA LYS A 318 20.55 -51.81 -4.23
C LYS A 318 21.81 -51.53 -3.39
N ASN A 319 22.48 -50.40 -3.62
CA ASN A 319 23.68 -49.99 -2.88
C ASN A 319 23.37 -49.05 -1.70
N VAL A 320 22.13 -48.56 -1.54
CA VAL A 320 21.76 -47.54 -0.56
C VAL A 320 21.99 -48.01 0.87
N ASN A 321 21.51 -49.21 1.23
CA ASN A 321 21.63 -49.73 2.59
C ASN A 321 23.09 -49.94 3.00
N SER A 322 23.90 -50.62 2.17
CA SER A 322 25.32 -50.84 2.44
C SER A 322 26.14 -49.54 2.48
N TYR A 323 25.78 -48.53 1.69
CA TYR A 323 26.37 -47.19 1.82
C TYR A 323 26.00 -46.53 3.16
N MET A 324 24.73 -46.57 3.57
CA MET A 324 24.28 -45.95 4.83
C MET A 324 24.81 -46.65 6.09
N ARG A 325 25.11 -47.96 6.01
CA ARG A 325 25.76 -48.72 7.09
C ARG A 325 27.29 -48.60 7.12
N GLY A 326 27.92 -47.99 6.11
CA GLY A 326 29.38 -47.89 6.00
C GLY A 326 30.08 -49.12 5.42
N GLU A 327 29.34 -50.16 5.02
CA GLU A 327 29.88 -51.36 4.35
C GLU A 327 30.46 -51.05 2.97
N LEU A 328 29.86 -50.08 2.26
CA LEU A 328 30.29 -49.65 0.95
C LEU A 328 30.97 -48.26 1.04
N LEU A 329 32.28 -48.25 0.81
CA LEU A 329 33.08 -47.02 0.86
C LEU A 329 32.83 -46.10 -0.35
N PRO A 330 32.89 -44.77 -0.19
CA PRO A 330 32.64 -43.82 -1.28
C PRO A 330 33.57 -44.00 -2.48
N ALA A 331 34.86 -44.27 -2.27
CA ALA A 331 35.82 -44.48 -3.35
C ALA A 331 35.39 -45.63 -4.29
N ALA A 332 34.96 -46.77 -3.72
CA ALA A 332 34.47 -47.93 -4.46
C ALA A 332 33.16 -47.63 -5.23
N LEU A 333 32.37 -46.64 -4.78
CA LEU A 333 31.17 -46.20 -5.48
C LEU A 333 31.50 -45.53 -6.83
N PHE A 334 32.54 -44.69 -6.85
CA PHE A 334 32.89 -43.85 -7.99
C PHE A 334 33.93 -44.47 -8.92
N GLU A 335 34.60 -45.56 -8.54
CA GLU A 335 35.49 -46.34 -9.42
C GLU A 335 34.86 -46.66 -10.79
N LYS A 336 33.60 -47.09 -10.81
CA LYS A 336 32.90 -47.38 -12.07
C LYS A 336 32.70 -46.12 -12.92
N ALA A 337 32.40 -44.97 -12.29
CA ALA A 337 32.25 -43.70 -12.97
C ALA A 337 33.59 -43.19 -13.54
N ARG A 338 34.70 -43.39 -12.82
CA ARG A 338 36.07 -43.12 -13.30
C ARG A 338 36.41 -44.00 -14.51
N LYS A 339 36.13 -45.32 -14.43
CA LYS A 339 36.35 -46.29 -15.52
C LYS A 339 35.50 -46.03 -16.77
N GLU A 340 34.29 -45.47 -16.63
CA GLU A 340 33.41 -45.15 -17.77
C GLU A 340 33.74 -43.83 -18.49
N GLY A 341 34.52 -42.91 -17.90
CA GLY A 341 34.98 -41.68 -18.54
C GLY A 341 33.89 -40.63 -18.91
N LYS A 342 32.60 -40.90 -18.64
CA LYS A 342 31.46 -40.06 -19.05
C LYS A 342 31.29 -38.75 -18.25
N LYS A 343 31.97 -38.60 -17.13
CA LYS A 343 31.94 -37.41 -16.27
C LYS A 343 33.35 -36.81 -16.15
N PRO A 344 33.50 -35.47 -16.05
CA PRO A 344 34.79 -34.85 -15.75
C PRO A 344 35.34 -35.32 -14.40
N GLU A 345 36.65 -35.60 -14.31
CA GLU A 345 37.29 -36.09 -13.07
C GLU A 345 37.04 -35.17 -11.87
N LYS A 346 37.07 -33.84 -12.08
CA LYS A 346 36.76 -32.84 -11.05
C LYS A 346 35.37 -33.04 -10.45
N GLN A 347 34.36 -33.34 -11.28
CA GLN A 347 33.00 -33.58 -10.81
C GLN A 347 32.89 -34.91 -10.04
N ILE A 348 33.65 -35.93 -10.46
CA ILE A 348 33.72 -37.20 -9.73
C ILE A 348 34.35 -37.01 -8.35
N ALA A 349 35.43 -36.23 -8.24
CA ALA A 349 36.07 -35.92 -6.97
C ALA A 349 35.16 -35.09 -6.03
N GLU A 350 34.36 -34.16 -6.58
CA GLU A 350 33.36 -33.41 -5.82
C GLU A 350 32.19 -34.29 -5.34
N ASP A 351 31.66 -35.18 -6.20
CA ASP A 351 30.64 -36.17 -5.86
C ASP A 351 31.14 -37.14 -4.76
N GLU A 352 32.40 -37.58 -4.84
CA GLU A 352 33.04 -38.50 -3.89
C GLU A 352 33.29 -37.85 -2.53
N ARG A 353 33.80 -36.61 -2.50
CA ARG A 353 33.96 -35.84 -1.26
C ARG A 353 32.62 -35.66 -0.55
N LEU A 354 31.58 -35.29 -1.29
CA LEU A 354 30.22 -35.18 -0.77
C LEU A 354 29.72 -36.51 -0.18
N ALA A 355 29.95 -37.63 -0.87
CA ALA A 355 29.54 -38.95 -0.40
C ALA A 355 30.28 -39.37 0.88
N ALA A 356 31.57 -39.01 1.03
CA ALA A 356 32.31 -39.24 2.27
C ALA A 356 31.78 -38.37 3.43
N GLU A 357 31.55 -37.08 3.20
CA GLU A 357 31.00 -36.16 4.21
C GLU A 357 29.61 -36.59 4.71
N VAL A 358 28.71 -36.99 3.79
CA VAL A 358 27.36 -37.47 4.15
C VAL A 358 27.40 -38.77 4.95
N GLN A 359 28.21 -39.75 4.52
CA GLN A 359 28.35 -41.03 5.22
C GLN A 359 28.94 -40.83 6.62
N TYR A 360 29.96 -39.99 6.75
CA TYR A 360 30.55 -39.61 8.03
C TYR A 360 29.52 -38.97 8.97
N SER A 361 28.75 -37.99 8.47
CA SER A 361 27.69 -37.34 9.26
C SER A 361 26.62 -38.33 9.73
N VAL A 362 26.16 -39.22 8.85
CA VAL A 362 25.14 -40.24 9.18
C VAL A 362 25.64 -41.20 10.26
N LEU A 363 26.85 -41.76 10.09
CA LEU A 363 27.41 -42.72 11.05
C LEU A 363 27.79 -42.07 12.38
N LYS A 364 28.51 -40.93 12.36
CA LYS A 364 29.00 -40.28 13.58
C LYS A 364 27.88 -39.68 14.45
N LYS A 365 26.84 -39.13 13.82
CA LYS A 365 25.71 -38.50 14.54
C LYS A 365 24.49 -39.41 14.68
N GLY A 366 24.58 -40.66 14.24
CA GLY A 366 23.53 -41.67 14.41
C GLY A 366 22.23 -41.35 13.67
N TYR A 367 22.32 -40.73 12.49
CA TYR A 367 21.13 -40.30 11.74
C TYR A 367 20.38 -41.51 11.12
N LYS A 368 19.06 -41.55 11.32
CA LYS A 368 18.16 -42.61 10.83
C LYS A 368 17.05 -42.02 9.96
N PRO A 369 16.37 -42.81 9.11
CA PRO A 369 15.11 -42.41 8.49
C PRO A 369 14.09 -41.98 9.55
N VAL A 370 13.45 -40.82 9.36
CA VAL A 370 12.45 -40.30 10.31
C VAL A 370 11.15 -39.89 9.64
N CYS A 371 11.23 -39.12 8.55
CA CYS A 371 10.04 -38.56 7.88
C CYS A 371 10.14 -38.72 6.36
N ARG A 372 9.18 -39.40 5.73
CA ARG A 372 8.92 -39.35 4.29
C ARG A 372 8.11 -38.09 3.99
N SER A 373 8.47 -37.35 2.93
CA SER A 373 7.57 -36.41 2.27
C SER A 373 7.26 -36.90 0.86
N PHE A 374 5.99 -37.08 0.55
CA PHE A 374 5.45 -37.37 -0.78
C PHE A 374 4.68 -36.16 -1.29
N TYR A 375 4.75 -35.88 -2.59
CA TYR A 375 3.92 -34.90 -3.28
C TYR A 375 4.08 -35.09 -4.80
N ASN A 376 3.07 -34.69 -5.57
CA ASN A 376 3.20 -34.55 -7.02
C ASN A 376 3.65 -33.13 -7.35
N ARG A 377 4.52 -32.96 -8.35
CA ARG A 377 5.04 -31.64 -8.75
C ARG A 377 4.71 -31.33 -10.20
N THR A 378 3.95 -30.25 -10.41
CA THR A 378 3.90 -29.55 -11.70
C THR A 378 4.95 -28.43 -11.67
N ALA A 379 5.89 -28.43 -12.63
CA ALA A 379 6.90 -27.39 -12.78
C ALA A 379 6.61 -26.56 -14.04
N PHE A 380 6.65 -25.24 -13.91
CA PHE A 380 6.38 -24.29 -14.98
C PHE A 380 7.62 -23.43 -15.22
N GLN A 381 8.18 -23.52 -16.42
CA GLN A 381 9.41 -22.82 -16.80
C GLN A 381 9.51 -22.70 -18.32
N LEU A 382 9.85 -21.51 -18.79
CA LEU A 382 10.27 -21.29 -20.18
C LEU A 382 11.67 -21.90 -20.42
N PRO A 383 11.86 -22.68 -21.50
CA PRO A 383 13.20 -23.10 -21.92
C PRO A 383 14.14 -21.90 -22.11
N ALA A 384 15.42 -22.07 -21.74
CA ALA A 384 16.46 -21.03 -21.73
C ALA A 384 16.23 -19.78 -20.85
N ASP A 385 15.01 -19.50 -20.36
CA ASP A 385 14.75 -18.39 -19.43
C ASP A 385 14.89 -18.82 -17.96
N ALA A 386 15.45 -17.94 -17.13
CA ALA A 386 15.60 -18.11 -15.69
C ALA A 386 14.87 -17.06 -14.86
N ARG A 387 14.31 -16.01 -15.49
CA ARG A 387 13.70 -14.85 -14.81
C ARG A 387 12.56 -15.25 -13.87
N VAL A 388 11.70 -16.17 -14.31
CA VAL A 388 10.60 -16.73 -13.52
C VAL A 388 10.58 -18.24 -13.67
N ARG A 389 10.57 -18.96 -12.54
CA ARG A 389 10.34 -20.41 -12.49
C ARG A 389 9.37 -20.72 -11.36
N ILE A 390 8.27 -21.39 -11.67
CA ILE A 390 7.23 -21.72 -10.70
C ILE A 390 7.14 -23.24 -10.56
N SER A 391 6.88 -23.73 -9.35
CA SER A 391 6.50 -25.13 -9.15
C SER A 391 5.40 -25.24 -8.12
N LEU A 392 4.35 -26.01 -8.45
CA LEU A 392 3.22 -26.30 -7.58
C LEU A 392 3.34 -27.75 -7.11
N ASP A 393 3.42 -27.94 -5.79
CA ASP A 393 3.44 -29.24 -5.13
C ASP A 393 2.04 -29.57 -4.58
N THR A 394 1.39 -30.58 -5.15
CA THR A 394 0.05 -31.07 -4.77
C THR A 394 0.12 -32.41 -4.02
N GLU A 395 -0.99 -32.86 -3.44
CA GLU A 395 -1.09 -34.13 -2.66
C GLU A 395 -0.04 -34.27 -1.53
N LEU A 396 0.41 -33.15 -0.96
CA LEU A 396 1.51 -33.13 -0.01
C LEU A 396 1.19 -33.96 1.25
N THR A 397 1.98 -34.99 1.45
CA THR A 397 1.79 -35.97 2.53
C THR A 397 3.11 -36.21 3.25
N MET A 398 3.07 -36.22 4.58
CA MET A 398 4.19 -36.57 5.45
C MET A 398 3.88 -37.89 6.15
N VAL A 399 4.84 -38.83 6.14
CA VAL A 399 4.66 -40.18 6.71
C VAL A 399 5.85 -40.53 7.60
N ARG A 400 5.59 -41.24 8.71
CA ARG A 400 6.62 -41.77 9.61
C ARG A 400 7.44 -42.89 8.95
N GLU A 401 8.75 -42.78 9.08
CA GLU A 401 9.75 -43.78 8.65
C GLU A 401 10.58 -44.30 9.84
N ASP A 402 10.35 -43.74 11.04
CA ASP A 402 11.04 -44.06 12.28
C ASP A 402 10.46 -45.28 13.00
N ASN A 403 11.17 -45.75 14.03
CA ASN A 403 10.77 -46.87 14.88
C ASN A 403 10.67 -46.47 16.38
N LEU A 404 10.35 -45.20 16.71
CA LEU A 404 10.48 -44.61 18.06
C LEU A 404 9.36 -44.91 19.04
N ASP A 405 8.31 -45.57 18.57
CA ASP A 405 7.17 -46.09 19.33
C ASP A 405 7.18 -47.62 19.41
N GLY A 406 8.30 -48.26 19.05
CA GLY A 406 8.44 -49.71 19.03
C GLY A 406 7.88 -50.40 17.78
N VAL A 407 7.19 -49.67 16.89
CA VAL A 407 6.71 -50.22 15.62
C VAL A 407 7.85 -50.16 14.60
N ASN A 408 8.28 -51.33 14.10
CA ASN A 408 9.33 -51.40 13.08
C ASN A 408 8.73 -51.18 11.67
N ARG A 409 8.85 -49.96 11.14
CA ARG A 409 8.26 -49.53 9.85
C ARG A 409 9.18 -49.81 8.67
N SER A 410 10.43 -49.38 8.81
CA SER A 410 11.45 -49.41 7.75
C SER A 410 12.39 -50.62 7.86
N GLY A 411 12.38 -51.36 8.97
CA GLY A 411 13.30 -52.49 9.17
C GLY A 411 14.75 -52.02 9.21
N ASP A 412 15.63 -52.81 8.60
CA ASP A 412 17.02 -52.44 8.30
C ASP A 412 17.16 -51.75 6.92
N ASN A 413 16.05 -51.29 6.34
CA ASN A 413 16.00 -50.63 5.03
C ASN A 413 15.90 -49.11 5.16
N TRP A 414 16.38 -48.39 4.15
CA TRP A 414 16.34 -46.92 4.10
C TRP A 414 14.93 -46.32 3.90
N ARG A 415 13.92 -47.14 3.59
CA ARG A 415 12.50 -46.76 3.43
C ARG A 415 11.55 -47.91 3.81
N ARG A 416 10.37 -47.60 4.33
CA ARG A 416 9.24 -48.56 4.44
C ARG A 416 8.75 -49.00 3.07
N MET A 417 8.36 -50.28 2.98
CA MET A 417 8.03 -51.00 1.73
C MET A 417 6.54 -51.30 1.56
N ASP A 418 5.72 -50.98 2.57
CA ASP A 418 4.25 -51.12 2.60
C ASP A 418 3.50 -49.99 1.85
N ILE A 419 4.21 -48.92 1.49
CA ILE A 419 3.71 -47.80 0.68
C ILE A 419 4.72 -47.39 -0.41
N GLY A 420 4.19 -47.10 -1.61
CA GLY A 420 4.95 -46.61 -2.75
C GLY A 420 4.65 -45.15 -3.06
N ILE A 421 3.89 -44.93 -4.12
CA ILE A 421 3.42 -43.63 -4.63
C ILE A 421 1.87 -43.55 -4.67
N ASP A 422 1.21 -44.52 -4.04
CA ASP A 422 -0.23 -44.78 -4.01
C ASP A 422 -0.98 -43.86 -3.04
N TYR A 423 -0.94 -42.56 -3.33
CA TYR A 423 -1.77 -41.56 -2.65
C TYR A 423 -3.27 -41.94 -2.72
N PRO A 424 -4.05 -41.83 -1.61
CA PRO A 424 -3.75 -41.13 -0.35
C PRO A 424 -3.20 -42.04 0.77
N PHE A 425 -2.59 -43.18 0.45
CA PHE A 425 -2.03 -44.15 1.41
C PHE A 425 -3.05 -44.58 2.48
N SER A 426 -4.20 -45.09 2.04
CA SER A 426 -5.32 -45.47 2.92
C SER A 426 -5.04 -46.69 3.81
N GLN A 427 -4.01 -47.48 3.51
CA GLN A 427 -3.55 -48.60 4.33
C GLN A 427 -2.80 -48.18 5.61
N LEU A 428 -2.39 -46.91 5.72
CA LEU A 428 -1.63 -46.42 6.87
C LEU A 428 -2.53 -46.05 8.05
N PRO A 429 -2.10 -46.35 9.30
CA PRO A 429 -2.82 -45.89 10.49
C PRO A 429 -2.75 -44.35 10.60
N PRO A 430 -3.79 -43.67 11.12
CA PRO A 430 -3.80 -42.20 11.22
C PRO A 430 -2.63 -41.59 12.01
N SER A 431 -2.01 -42.33 12.92
CA SER A 431 -0.81 -41.92 13.68
C SER A 431 0.47 -41.78 12.83
N ASP A 432 0.50 -42.43 11.67
CA ASP A 432 1.69 -42.50 10.82
C ASP A 432 1.70 -41.44 9.71
N ILE A 433 0.58 -40.79 9.45
CA ILE A 433 0.35 -40.00 8.23
C ILE A 433 -0.31 -38.65 8.50
N VAL A 434 0.36 -37.58 8.08
CA VAL A 434 -0.18 -36.22 8.03
C VAL A 434 -0.40 -35.86 6.56
N ARG A 435 -1.67 -35.73 6.19
CA ARG A 435 -2.09 -35.24 4.86
C ARG A 435 -2.21 -33.72 4.98
N PHE A 436 -1.34 -33.00 4.28
CA PHE A 436 -1.29 -31.55 4.36
C PHE A 436 -2.50 -30.95 3.61
N PRO A 437 -3.27 -30.01 4.20
CA PRO A 437 -4.55 -29.57 3.64
C PRO A 437 -4.44 -28.68 2.40
N TYR A 438 -3.26 -28.13 2.12
CA TYR A 438 -3.04 -27.13 1.06
C TYR A 438 -2.01 -27.63 0.02
N ALA A 439 -2.05 -27.10 -1.19
CA ALA A 439 -0.94 -27.23 -2.13
C ALA A 439 0.14 -26.18 -1.80
N VAL A 440 1.39 -26.42 -2.22
CA VAL A 440 2.52 -25.51 -1.96
C VAL A 440 3.10 -24.99 -3.26
N LEU A 441 2.89 -23.70 -3.53
CA LEU A 441 3.47 -22.98 -4.65
C LEU A 441 4.86 -22.45 -4.25
N GLU A 442 5.87 -22.67 -5.09
CA GLU A 442 7.23 -22.13 -4.92
C GLU A 442 7.57 -21.29 -6.16
N VAL A 443 7.66 -19.96 -5.98
CA VAL A 443 8.01 -18.99 -7.03
C VAL A 443 9.47 -18.64 -6.88
N LYS A 444 10.25 -18.80 -7.95
CA LYS A 444 11.66 -18.42 -8.01
C LYS A 444 11.84 -17.32 -9.04
N LEU A 445 12.36 -16.19 -8.57
CA LEU A 445 12.65 -15.02 -9.39
C LEU A 445 14.16 -14.86 -9.53
N GLN A 446 14.61 -14.54 -10.74
CA GLN A 446 15.99 -14.16 -11.04
C GLN A 446 15.97 -12.86 -11.85
N THR A 447 15.80 -11.73 -11.16
CA THR A 447 15.77 -10.40 -11.78
C THR A 447 17.16 -9.80 -11.90
N GLN A 448 17.37 -9.01 -12.95
CA GLN A 448 18.55 -8.15 -13.09
C GLN A 448 18.40 -6.93 -12.17
N LEU A 449 19.52 -6.37 -11.71
CA LEU A 449 19.53 -5.15 -10.89
C LEU A 449 18.86 -4.00 -11.67
N GLY A 450 17.82 -3.40 -11.08
CA GLY A 450 17.02 -2.34 -11.71
C GLY A 450 15.81 -2.79 -12.53
N GLN A 451 15.56 -4.11 -12.66
CA GLN A 451 14.40 -4.64 -13.40
C GLN A 451 13.37 -5.29 -12.47
N GLU A 452 12.09 -4.90 -12.61
CA GLU A 452 10.99 -5.49 -11.84
C GLU A 452 10.60 -6.90 -12.31
N PRO A 453 10.00 -7.74 -11.43
CA PRO A 453 9.35 -8.99 -11.85
C PRO A 453 8.16 -8.74 -12.79
N PRO A 454 7.83 -9.68 -13.70
CA PRO A 454 6.68 -9.55 -14.59
C PRO A 454 5.38 -9.28 -13.84
N GLU A 455 4.54 -8.41 -14.39
CA GLU A 455 3.34 -7.90 -13.72
C GLU A 455 2.36 -8.99 -13.32
N TRP A 456 2.07 -9.96 -14.21
CA TRP A 456 1.20 -11.09 -13.89
C TRP A 456 1.67 -11.90 -12.67
N VAL A 457 2.99 -11.95 -12.40
CA VAL A 457 3.53 -12.61 -11.21
C VAL A 457 3.30 -11.77 -9.96
N ARG A 458 3.40 -10.43 -10.05
CA ARG A 458 3.08 -9.51 -8.95
C ARG A 458 1.59 -9.60 -8.59
N GLN A 459 0.72 -9.50 -9.60
CA GLN A 459 -0.74 -9.67 -9.46
C GLN A 459 -1.10 -11.05 -8.90
N LEU A 460 -0.46 -12.13 -9.37
CA LEU A 460 -0.68 -13.48 -8.85
C LEU A 460 -0.29 -13.59 -7.36
N ILE A 461 0.82 -12.98 -6.95
CA ILE A 461 1.31 -13.00 -5.56
C ILE A 461 0.39 -12.19 -4.63
N SER A 462 -0.24 -11.12 -5.11
CA SER A 462 -1.23 -10.34 -4.35
C SER A 462 -2.66 -10.88 -4.46
N SER A 463 -2.90 -11.92 -5.27
CA SER A 463 -4.25 -12.44 -5.54
C SER A 463 -4.86 -13.19 -4.36
N HIS A 464 -6.18 -13.38 -4.42
CA HIS A 464 -6.95 -14.19 -3.49
C HIS A 464 -6.63 -15.70 -3.57
N LEU A 465 -5.89 -16.14 -4.60
CA LEU A 465 -5.59 -17.55 -4.87
C LEU A 465 -4.51 -18.13 -3.94
N VAL A 466 -3.65 -17.29 -3.36
CA VAL A 466 -2.43 -17.68 -2.66
C VAL A 466 -2.32 -17.06 -1.25
N GLU A 467 -1.63 -17.77 -0.35
CA GLU A 467 -1.30 -17.29 1.00
C GLU A 467 0.21 -17.37 1.25
N ALA A 468 0.84 -16.28 1.68
CA ALA A 468 2.29 -16.19 1.78
C ALA A 468 2.83 -16.87 3.05
N VAL A 469 3.62 -17.95 2.88
CA VAL A 469 4.24 -18.66 4.01
C VAL A 469 5.76 -18.77 3.79
N PRO A 470 6.52 -17.70 4.09
CA PRO A 470 7.93 -17.61 3.75
C PRO A 470 8.77 -18.71 4.42
N LYS A 471 9.77 -19.21 3.69
CA LYS A 471 10.71 -20.25 4.12
C LYS A 471 10.07 -21.59 4.57
N PHE A 472 8.76 -21.83 4.32
CA PHE A 472 8.07 -23.10 4.65
C PHE A 472 8.87 -24.36 4.28
N SER A 473 8.89 -25.34 5.18
CA SER A 473 9.67 -26.58 5.03
C SER A 473 8.84 -27.83 5.30
N LYS A 474 8.75 -28.69 4.27
CA LYS A 474 8.09 -30.00 4.32
C LYS A 474 8.65 -30.90 5.43
N PHE A 475 9.95 -30.83 5.69
CA PHE A 475 10.64 -31.59 6.75
C PHE A 475 10.25 -31.09 8.15
N ILE A 476 10.37 -29.78 8.38
CA ILE A 476 10.07 -29.17 9.69
C ILE A 476 8.59 -29.38 10.02
N HIS A 477 7.68 -29.13 9.08
CA HIS A 477 6.27 -29.36 9.31
C HIS A 477 5.95 -30.84 9.57
N GLY A 478 6.50 -31.77 8.77
CA GLY A 478 6.32 -33.21 8.98
C GLY A 478 6.79 -33.67 10.36
N VAL A 479 7.99 -33.27 10.78
CA VAL A 479 8.53 -33.65 12.10
C VAL A 479 7.72 -33.02 13.25
N ALA A 480 7.36 -31.74 13.15
CA ALA A 480 6.56 -31.06 14.17
C ALA A 480 5.15 -31.66 14.36
N CYS A 481 4.54 -32.17 13.28
CA CYS A 481 3.22 -32.80 13.32
C CYS A 481 3.25 -34.29 13.70
N LEU A 482 4.25 -35.05 13.24
CA LEU A 482 4.34 -36.50 13.48
C LEU A 482 4.95 -36.87 14.84
N PHE A 483 5.73 -35.96 15.46
CA PHE A 483 6.40 -36.20 16.75
C PHE A 483 6.02 -35.16 17.81
N PRO A 484 4.73 -34.97 18.12
CA PRO A 484 4.30 -33.93 19.04
C PRO A 484 4.93 -34.08 20.43
N ASP A 485 5.16 -35.29 20.92
CA ASP A 485 5.64 -35.51 22.29
C ASP A 485 7.16 -35.34 22.45
N ARG A 486 7.89 -35.28 21.33
CA ARG A 486 9.37 -35.13 21.30
C ARG A 486 9.81 -33.73 20.87
N ILE A 487 8.96 -33.00 20.13
CA ILE A 487 9.28 -31.68 19.57
C ILE A 487 8.74 -30.56 20.47
N ASN A 488 9.68 -29.89 21.16
CA ASN A 488 9.39 -28.77 22.05
C ASN A 488 9.38 -27.40 21.34
N LEU A 489 10.01 -27.30 20.17
CA LEU A 489 10.16 -26.06 19.40
C LEU A 489 9.39 -26.16 18.08
N LEU A 490 8.33 -25.37 17.90
CA LEU A 490 7.42 -25.40 16.75
C LEU A 490 7.69 -24.24 15.77
N PRO A 491 7.40 -24.41 14.46
CA PRO A 491 7.54 -23.32 13.49
C PRO A 491 6.41 -22.27 13.61
N PHE A 492 6.69 -21.03 13.20
CA PHE A 492 5.75 -19.90 13.29
C PHE A 492 4.41 -20.11 12.57
N TRP A 493 4.35 -20.92 11.51
CA TRP A 493 3.12 -21.20 10.75
C TRP A 493 2.23 -22.28 11.39
N MET A 494 2.66 -22.92 12.48
CA MET A 494 1.89 -23.97 13.14
C MET A 494 0.50 -23.50 13.65
N PRO A 495 0.32 -22.28 14.20
CA PRO A 495 -0.99 -21.76 14.60
C PRO A 495 -1.95 -21.50 13.43
N GLN A 496 -1.44 -21.32 12.21
CA GLN A 496 -2.24 -21.05 11.01
C GLN A 496 -2.89 -22.32 10.42
N MET A 497 -2.52 -23.51 10.91
CA MET A 497 -2.98 -24.79 10.37
C MET A 497 -4.50 -25.02 10.51
N ASP A 498 -5.14 -24.42 11.52
CA ASP A 498 -6.59 -24.50 11.78
C ASP A 498 -7.39 -23.33 11.16
N VAL A 499 -6.74 -22.49 10.34
CA VAL A 499 -7.35 -21.32 9.69
C VAL A 499 -7.61 -21.62 8.22
N ASP A 500 -8.84 -21.35 7.75
CA ASP A 500 -9.21 -21.43 6.34
C ASP A 500 -8.58 -20.26 5.57
N ILE A 501 -7.68 -20.56 4.64
CA ILE A 501 -6.89 -19.57 3.88
C ILE A 501 -7.65 -18.94 2.70
N ARG A 502 -8.93 -19.28 2.48
CA ARG A 502 -9.70 -18.74 1.36
C ARG A 502 -10.07 -17.27 1.60
N LYS A 503 -9.66 -16.43 0.65
CA LYS A 503 -9.95 -14.99 0.60
C LYS A 503 -11.11 -14.71 -0.36
N PRO A 504 -11.92 -13.66 -0.15
CA PRO A 504 -12.86 -13.20 -1.17
C PRO A 504 -12.09 -12.73 -2.42
N ALA A 505 -12.71 -12.81 -3.59
CA ALA A 505 -12.14 -12.25 -4.82
C ALA A 505 -12.06 -10.72 -4.70
N THR A 506 -10.85 -10.17 -4.62
CA THR A 506 -10.58 -8.75 -4.41
C THR A 506 -10.21 -7.97 -5.67
N HIS A 507 -9.94 -8.66 -6.78
CA HIS A 507 -9.52 -8.09 -8.06
C HIS A 507 -10.09 -8.90 -9.24
N ASP A 508 -10.20 -8.25 -10.40
CA ASP A 508 -10.60 -8.83 -11.69
C ASP A 508 -9.45 -9.65 -12.31
N PHE A 509 -9.01 -10.68 -11.58
CA PHE A 509 -7.88 -11.54 -11.93
C PHE A 509 -8.33 -13.01 -11.85
N GLY A 510 -8.61 -13.59 -13.01
CA GLY A 510 -9.12 -14.95 -13.16
C GLY A 510 -9.20 -15.41 -14.62
N ILE A 511 -9.89 -16.51 -14.87
CA ILE A 511 -10.19 -17.01 -16.23
C ILE A 511 -11.58 -16.56 -16.62
N HIS A 512 -11.65 -15.60 -17.54
CA HIS A 512 -12.88 -15.11 -18.15
C HIS A 512 -13.02 -15.67 -19.57
N ARG A 513 -14.25 -15.95 -19.99
CA ARG A 513 -14.52 -16.19 -21.42
C ARG A 513 -14.50 -14.85 -22.16
N PRO A 514 -13.99 -14.79 -23.41
CA PRO A 514 -14.37 -13.72 -24.32
C PRO A 514 -15.89 -13.70 -24.44
N ASN A 515 -16.51 -12.52 -24.46
CA ASN A 515 -17.95 -12.44 -24.74
C ASN A 515 -18.19 -13.00 -26.15
N GLN A 516 -18.99 -14.05 -26.26
CA GLN A 516 -19.45 -14.55 -27.56
C GLN A 516 -20.20 -13.41 -28.26
N SER A 517 -19.55 -12.85 -29.29
CA SER A 517 -20.20 -12.03 -30.29
C SER A 517 -21.29 -12.90 -30.94
N ALA A 518 -22.55 -12.57 -30.67
CA ALA A 518 -23.69 -13.25 -31.24
C ALA A 518 -23.63 -13.10 -32.77
N THR A 519 -23.16 -14.13 -33.45
CA THR A 519 -23.01 -14.16 -34.90
C THR A 519 -24.39 -14.22 -35.52
N ALA A 520 -24.73 -13.21 -36.32
CA ALA A 520 -25.98 -13.19 -37.06
C ALA A 520 -26.02 -14.36 -38.05
N THR A 521 -27.12 -15.12 -38.01
CA THR A 521 -27.63 -15.84 -39.20
C THR A 521 -29.07 -15.44 -39.41
N THR A 522 -29.32 -14.95 -40.62
CA THR A 522 -30.57 -14.41 -41.15
C THR A 522 -31.48 -15.51 -41.68
N SER A 523 -32.78 -15.44 -41.42
CA SER A 523 -33.84 -15.46 -42.46
C SER A 523 -35.23 -15.70 -41.84
N ASP A 524 -36.07 -14.70 -41.99
CA ASP A 524 -37.46 -14.77 -42.51
C ASP A 524 -38.52 -15.59 -41.73
N ASP A 525 -39.37 -14.80 -41.04
CA ASP A 525 -40.81 -14.63 -41.30
C ASP A 525 -41.90 -15.64 -40.83
N GLU A 526 -43.07 -15.02 -40.59
CA GLU A 526 -44.44 -15.53 -40.42
C GLU A 526 -44.79 -16.38 -39.15
N ASP A 527 -45.90 -16.15 -38.45
CA ASP A 527 -46.74 -14.94 -38.26
C ASP A 527 -47.76 -15.16 -37.10
N ASP A 528 -48.47 -14.09 -36.72
CA ASP A 528 -49.83 -14.04 -36.17
C ASP A 528 -50.22 -14.55 -34.74
N ASP A 529 -50.69 -13.57 -33.95
CA ASP A 529 -52.03 -13.52 -33.29
C ASP A 529 -52.38 -14.30 -32.01
N LEU A 530 -53.23 -13.80 -31.08
CA LEU A 530 -53.75 -12.44 -30.78
C LEU A 530 -54.39 -12.43 -29.36
N ASP A 531 -54.78 -11.24 -28.88
CA ASP A 531 -55.77 -10.94 -27.82
C ASP A 531 -55.46 -11.33 -26.34
N SER A 532 -55.85 -10.55 -25.31
CA SER A 532 -56.27 -9.12 -25.17
C SER A 532 -56.35 -8.76 -23.66
N ASP A 533 -56.75 -7.51 -23.34
CA ASP A 533 -57.19 -6.97 -22.04
C ASP A 533 -56.13 -6.43 -21.03
N ASP A 534 -55.76 -5.14 -21.20
CA ASP A 534 -56.11 -3.96 -20.36
C ASP A 534 -56.00 -4.03 -18.79
N GLU A 535 -55.74 -2.97 -17.99
CA GLU A 535 -55.31 -1.54 -18.08
C GLU A 535 -54.84 -1.15 -16.63
N GLU A 536 -54.11 -0.09 -16.26
CA GLU A 536 -53.31 0.99 -16.89
C GLU A 536 -51.99 1.08 -16.05
N GLY A 537 -50.87 1.70 -16.46
CA GLY A 537 -50.62 3.15 -16.40
C GLY A 537 -49.60 3.50 -15.30
N ALA A 538 -48.52 4.27 -15.47
CA ALA A 538 -47.88 4.99 -16.58
C ALA A 538 -46.44 5.34 -16.10
N LEU A 539 -45.37 5.61 -16.87
CA LEU A 539 -45.10 5.70 -18.32
C LEU A 539 -43.56 5.58 -18.52
N ILE A 540 -43.10 5.06 -19.65
CA ILE A 540 -41.70 5.20 -20.14
C ILE A 540 -41.76 5.90 -21.51
N ILE A 541 -41.02 7.01 -21.71
CA ILE A 541 -40.38 7.44 -22.97
C ILE A 541 -39.23 8.41 -22.57
N SER A 542 -38.08 8.58 -23.23
CA SER A 542 -37.06 7.77 -23.97
C SER A 542 -36.21 8.77 -24.79
N ASN A 543 -35.02 8.34 -25.25
CA ASN A 543 -34.28 8.88 -26.40
C ASN A 543 -33.63 10.29 -26.30
N ASN A 544 -32.46 10.53 -26.89
CA ASN A 544 -31.42 9.63 -27.43
C ASN A 544 -30.08 10.38 -27.55
N GLY A 545 -28.94 9.68 -27.63
CA GLY A 545 -27.64 10.35 -27.81
C GLY A 545 -26.42 9.43 -27.76
N ALA A 546 -26.24 8.58 -28.77
CA ALA A 546 -25.07 7.72 -28.89
C ALA A 546 -23.87 8.45 -29.53
N THR A 547 -22.65 8.21 -29.03
CA THR A 547 -21.42 8.11 -29.85
C THR A 547 -20.31 7.36 -29.11
N ASN A 548 -19.90 6.24 -29.72
CA ASN A 548 -18.63 5.52 -29.66
C ASN A 548 -17.54 5.99 -28.66
N GLY A 549 -17.16 5.10 -27.75
CA GLY A 549 -15.91 5.21 -26.98
C GLY A 549 -14.76 4.43 -27.62
N GLU A 550 -13.65 5.10 -27.91
CA GLU A 550 -12.36 4.47 -28.17
C GLU A 550 -11.58 4.32 -26.84
N SER A 551 -11.31 3.08 -26.42
CA SER A 551 -10.60 2.79 -25.17
C SER A 551 -9.11 2.51 -25.42
N SER A 552 -8.32 3.58 -25.61
CA SER A 552 -6.86 3.47 -25.70
C SER A 552 -6.22 3.37 -24.31
N ARG A 553 -5.43 2.29 -24.11
CA ARG A 553 -4.69 1.97 -22.89
C ARG A 553 -3.70 3.08 -22.49
N GLN A 554 -3.72 3.50 -21.22
CA GLN A 554 -2.50 3.65 -20.39
C GLN A 554 -2.82 3.86 -18.90
N GLY A 555 -2.90 2.75 -18.15
CA GLY A 555 -3.16 2.73 -16.71
C GLY A 555 -1.93 2.31 -15.89
N ALA A 556 -1.21 3.31 -15.38
CA ALA A 556 -0.29 3.29 -14.24
C ALA A 556 0.24 1.95 -13.68
N ALA A 557 1.47 1.59 -14.06
CA ALA A 557 2.36 0.87 -13.16
C ALA A 557 3.03 1.85 -12.18
N ARG A 558 2.84 1.69 -10.86
CA ARG A 558 3.77 2.25 -9.85
C ARG A 558 3.72 1.52 -8.49
N ASN A 559 4.86 0.91 -8.15
CA ASN A 559 5.43 0.72 -6.81
C ASN A 559 4.58 0.00 -5.74
N GLY A 560 4.34 -1.29 -5.94
CA GLY A 560 4.04 -2.24 -4.85
C GLY A 560 5.31 -2.91 -4.31
N ALA A 561 6.11 -2.19 -3.50
CA ALA A 561 7.22 -2.78 -2.75
C ALA A 561 6.70 -3.28 -1.39
N ALA A 562 6.25 -4.53 -1.35
CA ALA A 562 5.66 -5.13 -0.14
C ALA A 562 6.73 -5.71 0.79
N ASP A 563 7.12 -4.95 1.82
CA ASP A 563 7.86 -5.44 2.98
C ASP A 563 6.89 -6.19 3.92
N ILE A 564 6.85 -7.52 3.79
CA ILE A 564 5.84 -8.40 4.42
C ILE A 564 6.20 -8.83 5.86
N GLU A 565 7.15 -8.16 6.53
CA GLU A 565 7.53 -8.52 7.92
C GLU A 565 6.56 -7.97 8.99
N ASP A 566 5.72 -6.98 8.67
CA ASP A 566 4.94 -6.21 9.65
C ASP A 566 3.72 -6.95 10.27
N GLN A 567 3.39 -8.17 9.80
CA GLN A 567 2.19 -8.90 10.23
C GLN A 567 2.38 -9.85 11.44
N THR A 568 3.53 -9.85 12.13
CA THR A 568 3.82 -10.88 13.15
C THR A 568 4.31 -10.40 14.52
N THR A 569 4.35 -9.10 14.80
CA THR A 569 4.81 -8.58 16.12
C THR A 569 3.94 -7.47 16.71
N ASP A 570 2.62 -7.67 16.74
CA ASP A 570 1.78 -6.99 17.74
C ASP A 570 1.89 -7.72 19.08
N ALA A 571 2.64 -7.11 20.01
CA ALA A 571 2.69 -7.54 21.40
C ALA A 571 1.69 -6.71 22.23
N LEU A 572 0.83 -7.38 22.99
CA LEU A 572 -0.05 -6.76 23.98
C LEU A 572 0.75 -6.39 25.22
N GLU A 573 0.50 -5.20 25.78
CA GLU A 573 0.98 -4.80 27.11
C GLU A 573 -0.02 -5.24 28.20
N GLY A 574 0.48 -5.41 29.43
CA GLY A 574 -0.34 -5.58 30.65
C GLY A 574 -0.70 -7.01 31.06
N GLU A 575 0.22 -7.69 31.77
CA GLU A 575 -0.03 -8.37 33.06
C GLU A 575 1.26 -9.03 33.57
N ASP A 576 1.61 -8.80 34.83
CA ASP A 576 2.81 -9.33 35.48
C ASP A 576 2.75 -10.86 35.66
N PHE A 577 3.87 -11.53 35.42
CA PHE A 577 4.12 -12.86 35.97
C PHE A 577 5.52 -12.94 36.60
N LEU A 578 5.51 -12.74 37.91
CA LEU A 578 6.57 -13.05 38.85
C LEU A 578 6.92 -14.56 38.80
N TYR A 579 8.20 -14.91 38.64
CA TYR A 579 8.82 -15.90 39.51
C TYR A 579 10.35 -15.73 39.53
N ASP A 580 10.79 -15.50 40.76
CA ASP A 580 12.12 -15.25 41.28
C ASP A 580 13.17 -16.35 40.98
N SER A 581 14.37 -15.95 40.56
CA SER A 581 15.60 -16.33 41.28
C SER A 581 16.77 -15.37 40.99
N ASP A 582 17.48 -15.05 42.07
CA ASP A 582 18.89 -14.68 42.18
C ASP A 582 19.31 -13.19 42.11
N GLU A 583 19.53 -12.66 43.32
CA GLU A 583 20.43 -11.55 43.72
C GLU A 583 19.98 -10.11 43.40
N GLU A 584 19.28 -9.52 44.37
CA GLU A 584 18.98 -8.10 44.50
C GLU A 584 20.28 -7.28 44.70
N TYR A 585 20.69 -6.55 43.67
CA TYR A 585 21.92 -5.76 43.66
C TYR A 585 21.67 -4.38 44.30
N ASP A 586 21.92 -4.26 45.61
CA ASP A 586 21.79 -2.98 46.31
C ASP A 586 22.95 -2.03 45.97
N ALA A 587 22.60 -0.88 45.39
CA ALA A 587 23.57 0.12 44.94
C ALA A 587 24.18 0.93 46.10
N ASP A 588 23.49 1.02 47.24
CA ASP A 588 23.96 1.77 48.40
C ASP A 588 24.96 0.97 49.23
N GLU A 589 24.80 -0.37 49.32
CA GLU A 589 25.74 -1.26 50.01
C GLU A 589 27.13 -1.26 49.34
N VAL A 590 27.18 -1.29 48.00
CA VAL A 590 28.44 -1.19 47.23
C VAL A 590 29.10 0.20 47.37
N LEU A 591 28.31 1.26 47.55
CA LEU A 591 28.84 2.61 47.75
C LEU A 591 29.42 2.79 49.17
N GLU A 592 28.77 2.23 50.19
CA GLU A 592 29.28 2.10 51.56
C GLU A 592 30.59 1.32 51.61
N GLU A 593 30.66 0.17 50.94
CA GLU A 593 31.85 -0.69 50.93
C GLU A 593 33.03 0.00 50.23
N ALA A 594 32.79 0.64 49.08
CA ALA A 594 33.80 1.46 48.41
C ALA A 594 34.27 2.65 49.28
N ARG A 595 33.39 3.21 50.12
CA ARG A 595 33.69 4.30 51.06
C ARG A 595 34.52 3.83 52.26
N ARG A 596 34.43 2.55 52.65
CA ARG A 596 35.31 1.92 53.66
C ARG A 596 36.71 1.62 53.13
N VAL A 597 36.83 1.25 51.86
CA VAL A 597 38.13 0.96 51.20
C VAL A 597 38.91 2.24 50.88
N GLY A 598 38.23 3.28 50.39
CA GLY A 598 38.81 4.61 50.17
C GLY A 598 39.75 4.73 48.95
N GLY A 599 39.96 5.98 48.52
CA GLY A 599 40.87 6.30 47.40
C GLY A 599 40.22 6.16 46.02
N TRP A 600 41.01 5.70 45.04
CA TRP A 600 40.63 5.72 43.61
C TRP A 600 39.42 4.84 43.28
N THR A 601 39.23 3.75 44.02
CA THR A 601 38.06 2.88 43.94
C THR A 601 36.78 3.66 44.23
N TYR A 602 36.69 4.36 45.37
CA TYR A 602 35.53 5.19 45.72
C TYR A 602 35.16 6.21 44.63
N TYR A 603 36.13 6.95 44.10
CA TYR A 603 35.86 7.92 43.03
C TYR A 603 35.41 7.24 41.72
N SER A 604 35.98 6.09 41.37
CA SER A 604 35.55 5.34 40.18
C SER A 604 34.13 4.77 40.33
N THR A 605 33.79 4.25 41.51
CA THR A 605 32.46 3.74 41.84
C THR A 605 31.44 4.88 41.83
N LEU A 606 31.73 6.00 42.51
CA LEU A 606 30.89 7.20 42.56
C LEU A 606 30.63 7.82 41.17
N ALA A 607 31.65 7.86 40.31
CA ALA A 607 31.51 8.29 38.93
C ALA A 607 30.62 7.31 38.14
N SER A 608 30.75 6.00 38.35
CA SER A 608 29.93 5.00 37.67
C SER A 608 28.47 5.00 38.12
N THR A 609 28.17 5.22 39.41
CA THR A 609 26.79 5.35 39.92
C THR A 609 26.15 6.66 39.49
N LYS A 610 26.86 7.80 39.55
CA LYS A 610 26.32 9.07 39.00
C LYS A 610 26.15 9.03 37.48
N ALA A 611 27.04 8.38 36.72
CA ALA A 611 26.87 8.21 35.29
C ALA A 611 25.68 7.28 34.94
N ARG A 612 25.41 6.25 35.76
CA ARG A 612 24.21 5.41 35.61
C ARG A 612 22.93 6.15 35.98
N ALA A 613 22.92 6.93 37.06
CA ALA A 613 21.78 7.76 37.44
C ALA A 613 21.47 8.84 36.39
N PHE A 614 22.50 9.51 35.86
CA PHE A 614 22.34 10.46 34.75
C PHE A 614 21.89 9.75 33.46
N GLY A 615 22.40 8.55 33.20
CA GLY A 615 21.98 7.70 32.09
C GLY A 615 20.52 7.25 32.19
N GLN A 616 20.04 6.89 33.38
CA GLN A 616 18.64 6.56 33.64
C GLN A 616 17.75 7.79 33.51
N GLY A 617 18.10 8.92 34.13
CA GLY A 617 17.37 10.18 33.96
C GLY A 617 17.27 10.63 32.50
N ALA A 618 18.37 10.56 31.75
CA ALA A 618 18.36 10.86 30.32
C ALA A 618 17.53 9.87 29.51
N VAL A 619 17.56 8.57 29.83
CA VAL A 619 16.76 7.52 29.18
C VAL A 619 15.28 7.64 29.51
N ASP A 620 14.91 8.03 30.73
CA ASP A 620 13.52 8.15 31.16
C ASP A 620 12.89 9.45 30.61
N VAL A 621 13.65 10.54 30.52
CA VAL A 621 13.28 11.71 29.70
C VAL A 621 13.14 11.33 28.22
N LEU A 622 14.02 10.47 27.68
CA LEU A 622 13.90 9.99 26.28
C LEU A 622 12.67 9.09 26.07
N LYS A 623 12.27 8.29 27.07
CA LYS A 623 11.04 7.47 27.02
C LYS A 623 9.79 8.34 27.06
N TRP A 624 9.80 9.39 27.90
CA TRP A 624 8.69 10.33 28.02
C TRP A 624 8.53 11.21 26.77
N ALA A 625 9.64 11.50 26.07
CA ALA A 625 9.64 12.27 24.82
C ALA A 625 9.30 11.46 23.55
N VAL A 626 8.98 10.16 23.64
CA VAL A 626 8.67 9.30 22.47
C VAL A 626 7.22 8.81 22.53
N PRO A 627 6.34 9.22 21.59
CA PRO A 627 4.96 8.74 21.56
C PRO A 627 4.91 7.24 21.27
N HIS A 628 4.09 6.53 22.05
CA HIS A 628 3.91 5.08 21.94
C HIS A 628 2.88 4.78 20.83
N PRO A 629 3.20 4.01 19.79
CA PRO A 629 2.24 3.67 18.76
C PRO A 629 1.22 2.64 19.28
N ARG A 630 -0.03 3.08 19.50
CA ARG A 630 -1.19 2.18 19.61
C ARG A 630 -1.52 1.66 18.19
N GLY A 631 -1.75 0.35 18.04
CA GLY A 631 -2.02 -0.26 16.74
C GLY A 631 -3.34 0.21 16.13
N SER A 632 -3.35 0.56 14.84
CA SER A 632 -4.55 1.03 14.15
C SER A 632 -5.55 -0.11 13.92
N VAL A 633 -6.77 0.02 14.46
CA VAL A 633 -7.88 -0.88 14.15
C VAL A 633 -8.36 -0.57 12.73
N ILE A 634 -8.37 -1.57 11.84
CA ILE A 634 -8.88 -1.41 10.48
C ILE A 634 -10.41 -1.68 10.50
N PRO A 635 -11.27 -0.69 10.21
CA PRO A 635 -12.71 -0.90 10.17
C PRO A 635 -13.11 -1.87 9.05
N ARG A 636 -14.08 -2.75 9.33
CA ARG A 636 -14.63 -3.70 8.35
C ARG A 636 -15.70 -3.00 7.49
N ARG A 637 -15.52 -3.01 6.15
CA ARG A 637 -16.59 -2.66 5.19
C ARG A 637 -17.92 -3.32 5.56
N GLU A 638 -19.02 -2.56 5.52
CA GLU A 638 -20.36 -3.01 5.94
C GLU A 638 -20.82 -4.33 5.31
N ALA A 639 -20.53 -4.55 4.02
CA ALA A 639 -20.82 -5.81 3.32
C ALA A 639 -20.19 -7.04 4.01
N THR A 640 -19.03 -6.87 4.65
CA THR A 640 -18.35 -7.90 5.46
C THR A 640 -19.06 -8.11 6.80
N THR A 641 -19.59 -7.04 7.39
CA THR A 641 -20.32 -7.06 8.67
C THR A 641 -21.66 -7.78 8.54
N GLN A 642 -22.39 -7.57 7.43
CA GLN A 642 -23.61 -8.32 7.12
C GLN A 642 -23.37 -9.83 6.90
N LEU A 643 -22.20 -10.21 6.38
CA LEU A 643 -21.86 -11.60 6.03
C LEU A 643 -21.29 -12.44 7.18
N PHE A 644 -20.64 -11.82 8.16
CA PHE A 644 -19.96 -12.51 9.28
C PHE A 644 -20.44 -12.10 10.68
N GLY A 645 -21.29 -11.08 10.79
CA GLY A 645 -21.87 -10.60 12.04
C GLY A 645 -20.95 -9.68 12.85
N THR A 646 -21.53 -9.08 13.90
CA THR A 646 -20.90 -8.10 14.80
C THR A 646 -19.92 -8.69 15.82
N GLY A 647 -19.57 -9.98 15.69
CA GLY A 647 -18.58 -10.60 16.56
C GLY A 647 -17.19 -10.01 16.33
N PRO A 648 -16.41 -9.73 17.40
CA PRO A 648 -15.04 -9.25 17.26
C PRO A 648 -14.23 -10.24 16.42
N VAL A 649 -13.23 -9.72 15.69
CA VAL A 649 -12.24 -10.58 15.04
C VAL A 649 -11.63 -11.46 16.13
N GLN A 650 -11.87 -12.77 16.07
CA GLN A 650 -11.20 -13.69 16.98
C GLN A 650 -9.72 -13.77 16.58
N THR A 651 -8.91 -12.88 17.14
CA THR A 651 -7.52 -13.18 17.48
C THR A 651 -7.54 -14.35 18.45
N LYS A 652 -7.65 -15.56 17.90
CA LYS A 652 -7.47 -16.79 18.67
C LYS A 652 -6.06 -16.76 19.22
N ARG A 653 -5.92 -16.40 20.51
CA ARG A 653 -4.71 -16.63 21.31
C ARG A 653 -4.39 -18.12 21.21
N PHE A 654 -3.51 -18.49 20.27
CA PHE A 654 -2.97 -19.83 20.21
C PHE A 654 -2.03 -20.00 21.39
N LYS A 655 -2.58 -20.46 22.51
CA LYS A 655 -1.79 -20.92 23.64
C LYS A 655 -1.14 -22.23 23.22
N ALA A 656 0.15 -22.17 22.91
CA ALA A 656 0.93 -23.37 22.61
C ALA A 656 0.70 -24.43 23.71
N PRO A 657 0.57 -25.72 23.36
CA PRO A 657 0.37 -26.78 24.35
C PRO A 657 1.40 -26.68 25.48
N LYS A 658 0.97 -26.89 26.73
CA LYS A 658 1.81 -26.70 27.93
C LYS A 658 3.20 -27.35 27.73
N GLY A 659 4.26 -26.53 27.79
CA GLY A 659 5.65 -26.97 27.60
C GLY A 659 6.27 -26.65 26.23
N LYS A 660 5.48 -26.31 25.20
CA LYS A 660 6.00 -26.03 23.84
C LYS A 660 6.22 -24.54 23.57
N LYS A 661 7.24 -24.23 22.78
CA LYS A 661 7.64 -22.87 22.36
C LYS A 661 7.52 -22.72 20.85
N ILE A 662 7.18 -21.52 20.37
CA ILE A 662 7.14 -21.19 18.94
C ILE A 662 8.43 -20.46 18.59
N TYR A 663 9.08 -20.86 17.50
CA TYR A 663 10.25 -20.20 16.96
C TYR A 663 9.85 -19.20 15.87
N VAL A 664 10.01 -17.92 16.18
CA VAL A 664 9.86 -16.80 15.23
C VAL A 664 11.26 -16.39 14.75
N PRO A 665 11.58 -16.54 13.44
CA PRO A 665 12.89 -16.19 12.92
C PRO A 665 13.04 -14.67 12.77
N VAL A 666 13.68 -14.02 13.74
CA VAL A 666 14.05 -12.59 13.65
C VAL A 666 15.37 -12.45 12.90
N ARG A 667 15.38 -11.71 11.79
CA ARG A 667 16.58 -11.46 10.99
C ARG A 667 17.29 -10.20 11.50
N VAL A 668 18.56 -10.33 11.91
CA VAL A 668 19.40 -9.20 12.30
C VAL A 668 20.47 -9.02 11.23
N GLU A 669 20.22 -8.14 10.26
CA GLU A 669 21.19 -7.87 9.20
C GLU A 669 22.44 -7.12 9.73
N PRO A 670 23.66 -7.62 9.45
CA PRO A 670 24.89 -6.93 9.83
C PRO A 670 25.20 -5.81 8.84
N LYS A 671 24.86 -4.57 9.19
CA LYS A 671 25.02 -3.38 8.33
C LYS A 671 26.46 -2.87 8.16
N LEU A 672 27.48 -3.68 8.49
CA LEU A 672 28.89 -3.26 8.49
C LEU A 672 29.44 -3.01 7.08
N GLU A 673 28.94 -3.71 6.06
CA GLU A 673 29.41 -3.60 4.68
C GLU A 673 29.17 -2.20 4.08
N PHE A 674 28.09 -1.52 4.48
CA PHE A 674 27.74 -0.20 3.94
C PHE A 674 28.81 0.86 4.23
N SER A 675 29.40 0.86 5.43
CA SER A 675 30.47 1.79 5.78
C SER A 675 31.73 1.58 4.91
N ILE A 676 31.99 0.34 4.49
CA ILE A 676 33.11 0.00 3.60
C ILE A 676 32.85 0.54 2.19
N TYR A 677 31.64 0.38 1.64
CA TYR A 677 31.28 0.94 0.34
C TYR A 677 31.35 2.47 0.32
N VAL A 678 30.84 3.15 1.36
CA VAL A 678 30.90 4.62 1.50
C VAL A 678 32.35 5.11 1.60
N GLY A 679 33.20 4.43 2.38
CA GLY A 679 34.63 4.73 2.43
C GLY A 679 35.37 4.48 1.10
N THR A 680 34.99 3.44 0.36
CA THR A 680 35.55 3.16 -0.97
C THR A 680 35.22 4.29 -1.95
N VAL A 681 34.00 4.83 -1.92
CA VAL A 681 33.60 5.99 -2.74
C VAL A 681 34.45 7.22 -2.40
N ALA A 682 34.71 7.49 -1.11
CA ALA A 682 35.57 8.59 -0.69
C ALA A 682 37.00 8.50 -1.25
N VAL A 683 37.63 7.32 -1.16
CA VAL A 683 38.98 7.07 -1.71
C VAL A 683 39.00 7.16 -3.23
N THR A 684 37.94 6.70 -3.90
CA THR A 684 37.84 6.77 -5.36
C THR A 684 37.73 8.23 -5.85
N LEU A 685 36.99 9.07 -5.13
CA LEU A 685 36.85 10.51 -5.43
C LEU A 685 38.17 11.30 -5.31
N LEU A 686 39.08 10.89 -4.43
CA LEU A 686 40.40 11.51 -4.30
C LEU A 686 41.37 11.13 -5.44
N ASN A 687 41.16 9.98 -6.09
CA ASN A 687 42.05 9.48 -7.14
C ASN A 687 41.61 9.85 -8.57
N PHE A 688 40.39 10.35 -8.77
CA PHE A 688 39.89 10.80 -10.08
C PHE A 688 40.27 12.27 -10.36
N GLY A 689 41.55 12.53 -10.64
CA GLY A 689 42.02 13.82 -11.15
C GLY A 689 43.54 13.99 -11.09
N SER A 690 44.14 14.64 -12.09
CA SER A 690 45.59 14.91 -12.12
C SER A 690 46.02 16.03 -11.15
N LYS A 691 45.07 16.80 -10.64
CA LYS A 691 45.20 17.69 -9.47
C LYS A 691 43.86 17.67 -8.70
N PRO A 692 43.83 17.39 -7.38
CA PRO A 692 42.60 17.44 -6.62
C PRO A 692 42.12 18.89 -6.42
N THR A 693 40.89 19.18 -6.83
CA THR A 693 40.20 20.44 -6.51
C THR A 693 39.71 20.44 -5.06
N SER A 694 39.62 21.62 -4.44
CA SER A 694 39.20 21.79 -3.05
C SER A 694 37.83 21.14 -2.77
N ALA A 695 36.90 21.22 -3.72
CA ALA A 695 35.60 20.56 -3.65
C ALA A 695 35.70 19.02 -3.55
N SER A 696 36.54 18.37 -4.37
CA SER A 696 36.74 16.91 -4.31
C SER A 696 37.34 16.47 -2.97
N PHE A 697 38.22 17.28 -2.37
CA PHE A 697 38.79 17.00 -1.05
C PHE A 697 37.75 17.11 0.07
N ILE A 698 36.93 18.17 0.06
CA ILE A 698 35.85 18.38 1.03
C ILE A 698 34.80 17.26 0.92
N VAL A 699 34.36 16.91 -0.29
CA VAL A 699 33.38 15.84 -0.51
C VAL A 699 33.95 14.50 -0.03
N ALA A 700 35.20 14.16 -0.36
CA ALA A 700 35.82 12.93 0.16
C ALA A 700 35.92 12.93 1.70
N GLY A 701 36.20 14.07 2.33
CA GLY A 701 36.16 14.23 3.79
C GLY A 701 34.77 13.95 4.38
N VAL A 702 33.70 14.47 3.77
CA VAL A 702 32.31 14.23 4.19
C VAL A 702 31.92 12.75 4.05
N PHE A 703 32.24 12.11 2.92
CA PHE A 703 32.00 10.67 2.75
C PHE A 703 32.80 9.83 3.75
N THR A 704 34.02 10.23 4.10
CA THR A 704 34.84 9.55 5.12
C THR A 704 34.23 9.69 6.51
N LEU A 705 33.77 10.89 6.89
CA LEU A 705 33.10 11.13 8.17
C LEU A 705 31.80 10.34 8.29
N LEU A 706 30.99 10.28 7.22
CA LEU A 706 29.76 9.48 7.17
C LEU A 706 30.04 7.98 7.31
N ALA A 707 31.12 7.47 6.70
CA ALA A 707 31.54 6.08 6.88
C ALA A 707 31.89 5.77 8.35
N ILE A 708 32.60 6.67 9.04
CA ILE A 708 32.96 6.51 10.46
C ILE A 708 31.71 6.55 11.35
N LEU A 709 30.80 7.52 11.15
CA LEU A 709 29.56 7.62 11.93
C LEU A 709 28.65 6.40 11.73
N SER A 710 28.53 5.92 10.48
CA SER A 710 27.80 4.69 10.13
C SER A 710 28.39 3.45 10.82
N LEU A 711 29.72 3.37 10.90
CA LEU A 711 30.43 2.27 11.58
C LEU A 711 30.16 2.30 13.10
N CYS A 712 30.34 3.46 13.75
CA CYS A 712 30.09 3.63 15.19
C CYS A 712 28.63 3.31 15.56
N TYR A 713 27.67 3.78 14.76
CA TYR A 713 26.24 3.47 14.95
C TYR A 713 25.97 1.97 14.83
N SER A 714 26.53 1.31 13.80
CA SER A 714 26.37 -0.13 13.58
C SER A 714 26.95 -0.95 14.73
N VAL A 715 28.09 -0.56 15.29
CA VAL A 715 28.70 -1.20 16.47
C VAL A 715 27.84 -0.99 17.72
N ALA A 716 27.33 0.22 17.96
CA ALA A 716 26.47 0.50 19.12
C ALA A 716 25.16 -0.32 19.09
N ILE A 717 24.50 -0.38 17.93
CA ILE A 717 23.28 -1.19 17.73
C ILE A 717 23.60 -2.69 17.83
N TYR A 718 24.75 -3.16 17.33
CA TYR A 718 25.19 -4.54 17.50
C TYR A 718 25.39 -4.91 18.97
N LEU A 719 26.06 -4.06 19.76
CA LEU A 719 26.27 -4.28 21.19
C LEU A 719 24.94 -4.29 21.97
N TYR A 720 24.05 -3.33 21.71
CA TYR A 720 22.70 -3.29 22.29
C TYR A 720 21.90 -4.57 21.99
N ARG A 721 21.88 -5.02 20.73
CA ARG A 721 21.18 -6.25 20.33
C ARG A 721 21.82 -7.51 20.91
N SER A 722 23.15 -7.59 20.93
CA SER A 722 23.90 -8.69 21.55
C SER A 722 23.58 -8.81 23.03
N GLN A 723 23.52 -7.68 23.75
CA GLN A 723 23.13 -7.64 25.16
C GLN A 723 21.67 -8.05 25.36
N ALA A 724 20.72 -7.53 24.57
CA ALA A 724 19.30 -7.90 24.64
C ALA A 724 19.04 -9.39 24.35
N ILE A 725 19.78 -9.98 23.40
CA ILE A 725 19.72 -11.42 23.08
C ILE A 725 20.27 -12.24 24.26
N ARG A 726 21.41 -11.83 24.85
CA ARG A 726 22.00 -12.51 26.02
C ARG A 726 21.09 -12.45 27.25
N THR A 727 20.43 -11.33 27.50
CA THR A 727 19.46 -11.16 28.60
C THR A 727 18.05 -11.65 28.27
N ARG A 728 17.83 -12.22 27.08
CA ARG A 728 16.53 -12.74 26.59
C ARG A 728 15.38 -11.71 26.65
N ARG A 729 15.70 -10.42 26.63
CA ARG A 729 14.71 -9.34 26.70
C ARG A 729 14.02 -9.16 25.35
N ALA A 730 12.70 -9.05 25.35
CA ALA A 730 11.95 -8.65 24.16
C ALA A 730 12.39 -7.22 23.77
N ALA A 731 12.92 -7.07 22.55
CA ALA A 731 13.45 -5.81 22.04
C ALA A 731 13.13 -5.67 20.54
N LYS A 732 13.05 -4.44 20.03
CA LYS A 732 12.85 -4.19 18.60
C LYS A 732 14.17 -4.44 17.86
N PHE A 733 14.24 -5.54 17.12
CA PHE A 733 15.46 -6.00 16.43
C PHE A 733 15.64 -5.45 15.02
N TYR A 734 14.63 -4.80 14.44
CA TYR A 734 14.81 -3.96 13.25
C TYR A 734 15.42 -2.60 13.62
N ASP A 735 15.93 -1.87 12.65
CA ASP A 735 16.48 -0.52 12.85
C ASP A 735 15.71 0.46 11.96
N ARG A 736 14.92 1.31 12.62
CA ARG A 736 13.95 2.25 12.04
C ARG A 736 14.59 3.51 11.44
N TRP A 737 15.83 3.84 11.81
CA TRP A 737 16.42 5.17 11.56
C TRP A 737 17.72 5.12 10.77
N GLY A 738 18.58 4.12 10.97
CA GLY A 738 19.87 3.99 10.32
C GLY A 738 19.83 4.05 8.79
N PRO A 739 18.97 3.27 8.10
CA PRO A 739 18.86 3.32 6.64
C PRO A 739 18.36 4.67 6.16
N SER A 740 17.32 5.23 6.78
CA SER A 740 16.70 6.49 6.39
C SER A 740 17.66 7.66 6.56
N ALA A 741 18.42 7.70 7.65
CA ALA A 741 19.45 8.71 7.91
C ALA A 741 20.62 8.60 6.92
N LEU A 742 21.09 7.37 6.62
CA LEU A 742 22.18 7.15 5.66
C LEU A 742 21.74 7.46 4.22
N CYS A 743 20.53 7.06 3.83
CA CYS A 743 19.95 7.40 2.53
C CYS A 743 19.73 8.90 2.39
N GLY A 744 19.27 9.59 3.44
CA GLY A 744 19.18 11.05 3.47
C GLY A 744 20.55 11.72 3.27
N ALA A 745 21.58 11.29 4.01
CA ALA A 745 22.93 11.82 3.88
C ALA A 745 23.56 11.56 2.50
N LEU A 746 23.41 10.35 1.96
CA LEU A 746 23.89 10.00 0.62
C LEU A 746 23.11 10.73 -0.48
N PHE A 747 21.79 10.87 -0.33
CA PHE A 747 20.95 11.64 -1.24
C PHE A 747 21.38 13.11 -1.26
N ILE A 748 21.63 13.72 -0.11
CA ILE A 748 22.17 15.09 -0.01
C ILE A 748 23.52 15.19 -0.74
N ALA A 749 24.46 14.28 -0.47
CA ALA A 749 25.80 14.31 -1.07
C ALA A 749 25.79 14.08 -2.60
N VAL A 750 24.96 13.17 -3.11
CA VAL A 750 24.82 12.90 -4.56
C VAL A 750 24.04 14.02 -5.26
N THR A 751 22.99 14.54 -4.64
CA THR A 751 22.19 15.66 -5.17
C THR A 751 23.03 16.94 -5.27
N LEU A 752 23.84 17.25 -4.25
CA LEU A 752 24.83 18.33 -4.30
C LEU A 752 25.78 18.19 -5.50
N ARG A 753 26.33 16.98 -5.73
CA ARG A 753 27.24 16.73 -6.85
C ARG A 753 26.55 16.82 -8.21
N ALA A 754 25.33 16.29 -8.33
CA ALA A 754 24.57 16.27 -9.59
C ALA A 754 24.06 17.67 -10.00
N ILE A 755 23.62 18.48 -9.03
CA ILE A 755 23.18 19.86 -9.27
C ILE A 755 24.36 20.72 -9.73
N CYS A 756 25.50 20.66 -9.03
CA CYS A 756 26.71 21.43 -9.40
C CYS A 756 27.31 21.03 -10.76
N ALA A 757 27.08 19.82 -11.25
CA ALA A 757 27.64 19.35 -12.52
C ALA A 757 26.79 19.66 -13.76
N LYS A 758 25.47 19.87 -13.60
CA LYS A 758 24.53 20.02 -14.73
C LYS A 758 24.08 21.45 -14.99
N ILE A 759 24.19 22.33 -13.99
CA ILE A 759 23.89 23.76 -14.14
C ILE A 759 25.22 24.51 -14.17
N LYS A 760 25.44 25.38 -15.16
CA LYS A 760 26.57 26.33 -15.20
C LYS A 760 26.39 27.47 -14.16
N THR A 761 25.92 27.15 -12.96
CA THR A 761 25.92 28.06 -11.80
C THR A 761 27.32 28.09 -11.21
N PRO A 762 27.82 29.25 -10.75
CA PRO A 762 29.07 29.29 -9.99
C PRO A 762 28.98 28.36 -8.77
N GLU A 763 30.06 27.65 -8.44
CA GLU A 763 30.07 26.71 -7.30
C GLU A 763 29.55 27.42 -6.03
N GLY A 764 28.63 26.76 -5.32
CA GLY A 764 28.02 27.32 -4.11
C GLY A 764 26.84 28.28 -4.32
N HIS A 765 26.27 28.38 -5.53
CA HIS A 765 25.03 29.14 -5.79
C HIS A 765 23.80 28.23 -5.96
N GLY A 766 22.66 28.67 -5.44
CA GLY A 766 21.32 28.13 -5.73
C GLY A 766 20.62 28.91 -6.85
N ALA A 767 19.47 28.41 -7.29
CA ALA A 767 18.62 29.06 -8.30
C ALA A 767 17.13 28.86 -8.01
N LEU A 768 16.33 29.91 -8.20
CA LEU A 768 14.86 29.86 -8.29
C LEU A 768 14.42 30.00 -9.74
N TYR A 769 13.28 29.40 -10.10
CA TYR A 769 12.78 29.27 -11.47
C TYR A 769 11.36 29.82 -11.58
N PHE A 770 11.12 30.67 -12.57
CA PHE A 770 9.84 31.35 -12.77
C PHE A 770 9.43 31.40 -14.24
N THR A 771 8.12 31.46 -14.48
CA THR A 771 7.50 31.62 -15.81
C THR A 771 7.32 33.08 -16.24
N SER A 772 7.57 34.03 -15.34
CA SER A 772 7.24 35.45 -15.51
C SER A 772 8.43 36.35 -15.20
N PRO A 773 8.67 37.41 -15.99
CA PRO A 773 9.73 38.39 -15.70
C PRO A 773 9.41 39.20 -14.43
N ARG A 774 8.13 39.35 -14.07
CA ARG A 774 7.68 40.04 -12.84
C ARG A 774 8.25 39.40 -11.56
N SER A 775 8.54 38.10 -11.61
CA SER A 775 9.16 37.38 -10.50
C SER A 775 10.60 37.84 -10.22
N LEU A 776 11.32 38.40 -11.21
CA LEU A 776 12.68 38.89 -11.00
C LEU A 776 12.71 40.10 -10.06
N ASP A 777 11.79 41.04 -10.28
CA ASP A 777 11.67 42.25 -9.45
C ASP A 777 11.09 41.92 -8.07
N ALA A 778 10.13 40.99 -7.98
CA ALA A 778 9.62 40.48 -6.70
C ALA A 778 10.72 39.82 -5.85
N VAL A 779 11.60 39.01 -6.47
CA VAL A 779 12.74 38.40 -5.78
C VAL A 779 13.77 39.44 -5.37
N ARG A 780 14.05 40.45 -6.21
CA ARG A 780 14.93 41.57 -5.85
C ARG A 780 14.39 42.30 -4.63
N ALA A 781 13.16 42.80 -4.70
CA ALA A 781 12.50 43.57 -3.64
C ALA A 781 12.54 42.84 -2.29
N HIS A 782 12.07 41.59 -2.24
CA HIS A 782 12.09 40.74 -1.04
C HIS A 782 13.51 40.51 -0.49
N SER A 783 14.47 40.15 -1.35
CA SER A 783 15.81 39.79 -0.90
C SER A 783 16.59 40.98 -0.35
N THR A 784 16.30 42.20 -0.84
CA THR A 784 16.89 43.46 -0.35
C THR A 784 16.10 44.12 0.78
N HIS A 785 14.94 43.59 1.18
CA HIS A 785 14.03 44.30 2.08
C HIS A 785 14.59 44.41 3.52
N PRO A 786 14.58 45.59 4.18
CA PRO A 786 15.15 45.76 5.53
C PRO A 786 14.62 44.79 6.59
N ASN A 787 13.34 44.38 6.48
CA ASN A 787 12.72 43.43 7.42
C ASN A 787 13.36 42.02 7.39
N ARG A 788 14.23 41.71 6.42
CA ARG A 788 15.04 40.47 6.43
C ARG A 788 16.09 40.46 7.56
N LYS A 789 16.32 41.57 8.28
CA LYS A 789 17.28 41.71 9.39
C LYS A 789 18.68 41.23 8.94
N GLU A 790 19.26 40.22 9.58
CA GLU A 790 20.57 39.64 9.23
C GLU A 790 20.58 38.89 7.87
N LYS A 791 19.41 38.68 7.24
CA LYS A 791 19.24 37.89 6.01
C LYS A 791 19.07 38.75 4.75
N VAL A 792 19.34 40.07 4.83
CA VAL A 792 19.35 40.98 3.66
C VAL A 792 20.47 40.58 2.69
N LEU A 793 20.17 40.56 1.39
CA LEU A 793 21.15 40.39 0.31
C LEU A 793 21.54 41.75 -0.27
N ALA A 794 22.77 41.85 -0.78
CA ALA A 794 23.13 42.92 -1.70
C ALA A 794 22.63 42.57 -3.12
N GLU A 795 22.32 43.57 -3.96
CA GLU A 795 21.93 43.31 -5.35
C GLU A 795 23.00 42.54 -6.13
N SER A 796 24.28 42.71 -5.79
CA SER A 796 25.40 41.96 -6.37
C SER A 796 25.43 40.47 -6.00
N ASP A 797 24.66 40.03 -4.99
CA ASP A 797 24.45 38.60 -4.71
C ASP A 797 23.44 37.95 -5.67
N LEU A 798 22.65 38.74 -6.40
CA LEU A 798 21.60 38.24 -7.30
C LEU A 798 22.09 38.26 -8.75
N GLY A 799 22.10 37.09 -9.37
CA GLY A 799 22.28 36.93 -10.82
C GLY A 799 20.96 36.62 -11.51
N HIS A 800 20.71 37.23 -12.66
CA HIS A 800 19.54 36.95 -13.49
C HIS A 800 19.97 36.19 -14.76
N ARG A 801 19.27 35.11 -15.11
CA ARG A 801 19.49 34.34 -16.34
C ARG A 801 18.16 33.95 -16.97
N CYS A 802 18.18 33.68 -18.27
CA CYS A 802 17.00 33.29 -19.02
C CYS A 802 17.34 32.07 -19.88
N VAL A 803 16.46 31.07 -19.90
CA VAL A 803 16.61 29.88 -20.77
C VAL A 803 15.27 29.55 -21.41
N ASP A 804 15.31 29.08 -22.66
CA ASP A 804 14.15 28.51 -23.33
C ASP A 804 14.29 26.97 -23.33
N ILE A 805 13.23 26.26 -22.96
CA ILE A 805 13.18 24.79 -22.92
C ILE A 805 11.83 24.34 -23.46
N GLY A 806 11.82 23.56 -24.54
CA GLY A 806 10.58 23.05 -25.15
C GLY A 806 9.63 24.16 -25.62
N GLY A 807 10.16 25.31 -26.04
CA GLY A 807 9.36 26.48 -26.40
C GLY A 807 8.81 27.28 -25.21
N VAL A 808 9.20 26.96 -23.97
CA VAL A 808 8.81 27.70 -22.76
C VAL A 808 10.01 28.46 -22.22
N ARG A 809 9.84 29.77 -22.01
CA ARG A 809 10.83 30.67 -21.42
C ARG A 809 10.79 30.59 -19.89
N ILE A 810 11.95 30.35 -19.28
CA ILE A 810 12.14 30.27 -17.83
C ILE A 810 13.14 31.33 -17.38
N TYR A 811 12.71 32.14 -16.41
CA TYR A 811 13.52 33.16 -15.75
C TYR A 811 14.14 32.57 -14.49
N LEU A 812 15.47 32.63 -14.38
CA LEU A 812 16.22 32.14 -13.23
C LEU A 812 16.78 33.30 -12.42
N VAL A 813 16.63 33.22 -11.09
CA VAL A 813 17.39 34.04 -10.15
C VAL A 813 18.39 33.16 -9.42
N THR A 814 19.68 33.39 -9.65
CA THR A 814 20.79 32.70 -8.99
C THR A 814 21.32 33.51 -7.82
N PHE A 815 21.68 32.85 -6.72
CA PHE A 815 22.14 33.51 -5.48
C PHE A 815 23.07 32.58 -4.68
N PRO A 816 23.98 33.07 -3.82
CA PRO A 816 24.80 32.22 -2.96
C PRO A 816 23.94 31.30 -2.09
N ALA A 817 24.16 29.99 -2.12
CA ALA A 817 23.31 28.99 -1.46
C ALA A 817 23.22 29.20 0.07
N ALA A 818 24.28 29.72 0.70
CA ALA A 818 24.27 30.10 2.11
C ALA A 818 23.23 31.19 2.45
N LYS A 819 22.86 32.02 1.46
CA LYS A 819 21.86 33.10 1.59
C LYS A 819 20.44 32.67 1.23
N THR A 820 20.17 31.37 1.01
CA THR A 820 18.82 30.83 0.77
C THR A 820 17.75 31.34 1.76
N PRO A 821 18.00 31.47 3.09
CA PRO A 821 17.02 32.02 4.02
C PRO A 821 16.62 33.48 3.77
N GLY A 822 17.39 34.24 3.00
CA GLY A 822 17.06 35.61 2.58
C GLY A 822 16.18 35.68 1.33
N VAL A 823 16.19 34.65 0.48
CA VAL A 823 15.58 34.65 -0.86
C VAL A 823 14.30 33.80 -0.93
N ILE A 824 14.23 32.70 -0.17
CA ILE A 824 13.19 31.67 -0.33
C ILE A 824 11.74 32.18 -0.14
N GLY A 825 11.54 33.23 0.67
CA GLY A 825 10.23 33.84 0.89
C GLY A 825 9.63 34.47 -0.37
N ALA A 826 10.47 34.96 -1.29
CA ALA A 826 10.05 35.48 -2.59
C ALA A 826 9.45 34.42 -3.53
N TRP A 827 9.71 33.14 -3.27
CA TRP A 827 9.07 32.02 -3.96
C TRP A 827 7.87 31.49 -3.17
N GLN A 828 8.01 31.36 -1.84
CA GLN A 828 6.97 30.80 -0.99
C GLN A 828 5.72 31.70 -0.88
N ASN A 829 5.89 33.00 -0.66
CA ASN A 829 4.78 33.89 -0.33
C ASN A 829 3.94 34.28 -1.57
N PRO A 830 4.52 34.66 -2.73
CA PRO A 830 3.73 35.00 -3.92
C PRO A 830 3.08 33.79 -4.60
N GLY A 831 3.56 32.57 -4.35
CA GLY A 831 3.05 31.35 -4.99
C GLY A 831 3.16 31.32 -6.52
N ILE A 832 4.12 32.09 -7.08
CA ILE A 832 4.46 32.14 -8.51
C ILE A 832 5.63 31.18 -8.79
N GLY A 833 5.58 30.44 -9.89
CA GLY A 833 6.67 29.52 -10.23
C GLY A 833 6.30 28.42 -11.22
N VAL A 834 7.06 27.33 -11.19
CA VAL A 834 6.89 26.17 -12.09
C VAL A 834 6.08 25.08 -11.38
N SER A 835 4.94 24.69 -11.96
CA SER A 835 4.14 23.56 -11.46
C SER A 835 4.84 22.22 -11.70
N ILE A 836 4.42 21.14 -11.01
CA ILE A 836 5.00 19.81 -11.23
C ILE A 836 4.76 19.33 -12.67
N ARG A 837 3.58 19.57 -13.27
CA ARG A 837 3.28 19.19 -14.65
C ARG A 837 4.12 19.97 -15.65
N LEU A 838 4.31 21.27 -15.42
CA LEU A 838 5.21 22.08 -16.23
C LEU A 838 6.67 21.60 -16.07
N ALA A 839 7.12 21.28 -14.86
CA ALA A 839 8.45 20.72 -14.62
C ALA A 839 8.67 19.38 -15.35
N GLU A 840 7.67 18.49 -15.37
CA GLU A 840 7.72 17.24 -16.14
C GLU A 840 7.77 17.50 -17.65
N TYR A 841 7.04 18.49 -18.16
CA TYR A 841 7.11 18.91 -19.57
C TYR A 841 8.50 19.47 -19.93
N LEU A 842 9.02 20.39 -19.12
CA LEU A 842 10.37 20.96 -19.29
C LEU A 842 11.45 19.88 -19.22
N HIS A 843 11.31 18.90 -18.30
CA HIS A 843 12.25 17.80 -18.15
C HIS A 843 12.28 16.87 -19.37
N LYS A 844 11.11 16.55 -19.95
CA LYS A 844 11.01 15.76 -21.19
C LYS A 844 11.65 16.46 -22.40
N ASN A 845 11.65 17.79 -22.40
CA ASN A 845 12.20 18.62 -23.48
C ASN A 845 13.58 19.21 -23.15
N ILE A 846 14.27 18.71 -22.11
CA ILE A 846 15.50 19.35 -21.58
C ILE A 846 16.66 19.40 -22.60
N ASP A 847 16.66 18.51 -23.59
CA ASP A 847 17.66 18.48 -24.67
C ASP A 847 17.52 19.67 -25.65
N SER A 848 16.40 20.39 -25.60
CA SER A 848 16.17 21.63 -26.37
C SER A 848 16.59 22.91 -25.62
N LEU A 849 17.22 22.79 -24.44
CA LEU A 849 17.61 23.93 -23.61
C LEU A 849 18.58 24.86 -24.35
N THR A 850 18.15 26.10 -24.57
CA THR A 850 18.99 27.20 -25.08
C THR A 850 19.05 28.33 -24.05
N GLU A 851 20.25 28.86 -23.81
CA GLU A 851 20.42 30.05 -22.98
C GLU A 851 20.10 31.30 -23.81
N VAL A 852 19.27 32.19 -23.27
CA VAL A 852 18.89 33.46 -23.90
C VAL A 852 19.77 34.55 -23.32
N ASP A 853 20.72 35.05 -24.11
CA ASP A 853 21.64 36.11 -23.69
C ASP A 853 20.89 37.38 -23.27
N PHE A 854 20.94 37.68 -21.97
CA PHE A 854 20.36 38.87 -21.38
C PHE A 854 21.34 39.51 -20.38
N PRO A 855 22.09 40.55 -20.78
CA PRO A 855 23.05 41.21 -19.90
C PRO A 855 22.37 41.99 -18.78
N ASN A 856 22.93 41.89 -17.56
CA ASN A 856 22.51 42.69 -16.40
C ASN A 856 22.38 44.18 -16.76
N GLY A 857 21.17 44.74 -16.55
CA GLY A 857 20.85 46.15 -16.85
C GLY A 857 20.17 46.41 -18.21
N SER A 858 19.96 45.38 -19.03
CA SER A 858 19.18 45.49 -20.28
C SER A 858 17.67 45.40 -20.01
N ALA A 859 16.80 45.67 -21.00
CA ALA A 859 15.35 45.45 -20.87
C ALA A 859 15.02 43.94 -20.96
N VAL A 860 14.31 43.40 -19.96
CA VAL A 860 14.06 41.95 -19.80
C VAL A 860 13.43 41.36 -21.08
N PRO A 861 13.90 40.20 -21.60
CA PRO A 861 13.39 39.67 -22.86
C PRO A 861 11.90 39.34 -22.72
N PRO A 862 11.05 39.76 -23.68
CA PRO A 862 9.61 39.52 -23.60
C PRO A 862 9.30 38.02 -23.57
N THR A 863 8.23 37.67 -22.87
CA THR A 863 7.75 36.29 -22.74
C THR A 863 6.61 36.04 -23.72
N GLU A 864 6.67 34.94 -24.46
CA GLU A 864 5.45 34.35 -25.00
C GLU A 864 4.78 33.56 -23.86
N TYR A 865 3.71 34.14 -23.31
CA TYR A 865 2.92 33.52 -22.25
C TYR A 865 2.07 32.35 -22.79
N PHE A 866 1.61 31.46 -21.91
CA PHE A 866 0.90 30.26 -22.33
C PHE A 866 -0.41 30.60 -23.06
N PRO A 867 -0.71 29.96 -24.21
CA PRO A 867 -1.98 30.17 -24.89
C PRO A 867 -3.16 29.75 -24.00
N GLN A 868 -4.25 30.52 -24.03
CA GLN A 868 -5.51 30.11 -23.40
C GLN A 868 -6.20 29.06 -24.28
N GLY A 869 -6.12 27.79 -23.85
CA GLY A 869 -6.78 26.66 -24.51
C GLY A 869 -8.22 26.45 -24.02
N GLU A 870 -8.90 25.46 -24.59
CA GLU A 870 -10.31 25.14 -24.25
C GLU A 870 -10.53 24.92 -22.75
N ALA A 871 -9.60 24.22 -22.07
CA ALA A 871 -9.70 23.95 -20.64
C ALA A 871 -9.76 25.23 -19.79
N HIS A 872 -9.01 26.29 -20.16
CA HIS A 872 -9.06 27.58 -19.48
C HIS A 872 -10.42 28.26 -19.66
N SER A 873 -10.99 28.24 -20.86
CA SER A 873 -12.31 28.82 -21.13
C SER A 873 -13.41 28.08 -20.35
N ARG A 874 -13.43 26.75 -20.41
CA ARG A 874 -14.42 25.92 -19.70
C ARG A 874 -14.32 26.04 -18.18
N LEU A 875 -13.12 26.28 -17.63
CA LEU A 875 -12.96 26.62 -16.20
C LEU A 875 -13.60 27.97 -15.86
N LYS A 876 -13.38 29.01 -16.68
CA LYS A 876 -14.01 30.32 -16.48
C LYS A 876 -15.54 30.21 -16.56
N ASP A 877 -16.06 29.47 -17.53
CA ASP A 877 -17.50 29.21 -17.67
C ASP A 877 -18.06 28.45 -16.45
N ARG A 878 -17.33 27.47 -15.91
CA ARG A 878 -17.74 26.73 -14.71
C ARG A 878 -17.76 27.62 -13.46
N ILE A 879 -16.76 28.48 -13.26
CA ILE A 879 -16.73 29.44 -12.14
C ILE A 879 -17.88 30.45 -12.26
N MET A 880 -18.08 31.01 -13.46
CA MET A 880 -19.21 31.90 -13.75
C MET A 880 -20.56 31.22 -13.46
N GLY A 881 -20.76 29.98 -13.93
CA GLY A 881 -21.96 29.19 -13.64
C GLY A 881 -22.17 28.92 -12.15
N LEU A 882 -21.11 28.63 -11.40
CA LEU A 882 -21.18 28.43 -9.94
C LEU A 882 -21.56 29.70 -9.17
N LEU A 883 -21.14 30.88 -9.63
CA LEU A 883 -21.52 32.16 -9.03
C LEU A 883 -23.00 32.48 -9.25
N HIS A 884 -23.54 32.20 -10.44
CA HIS A 884 -24.98 32.35 -10.74
C HIS A 884 -25.85 31.27 -10.06
N ARG A 885 -25.31 30.07 -9.78
CA ARG A 885 -26.05 28.96 -9.17
C ARG A 885 -26.56 29.32 -7.77
N ALA A 886 -27.88 29.29 -7.60
CA ALA A 886 -28.55 29.43 -6.31
C ALA A 886 -28.22 30.72 -5.54
N ALA A 887 -27.93 31.80 -6.29
CA ALA A 887 -27.65 33.11 -5.75
C ALA A 887 -28.79 33.63 -4.84
N ILE A 888 -28.41 34.42 -3.84
CA ILE A 888 -29.35 34.97 -2.85
C ILE A 888 -30.18 36.08 -3.49
N GLU A 889 -29.53 36.91 -4.31
CA GLU A 889 -30.11 38.01 -5.08
C GLU A 889 -29.67 37.88 -6.55
N PRO A 890 -30.29 36.97 -7.35
CA PRO A 890 -29.85 36.67 -8.71
C PRO A 890 -29.79 37.89 -9.64
N GLU A 891 -30.63 38.90 -9.40
CA GLU A 891 -30.60 40.15 -10.12
C GLU A 891 -29.31 40.96 -9.94
N LYS A 892 -28.57 40.74 -8.84
CA LYS A 892 -27.27 41.40 -8.57
C LYS A 892 -26.07 40.62 -9.11
N ILE A 893 -26.23 39.40 -9.60
CA ILE A 893 -25.15 38.64 -10.21
C ILE A 893 -25.07 38.99 -11.71
N LYS A 894 -24.05 39.76 -12.10
CA LYS A 894 -23.83 40.19 -13.50
C LYS A 894 -22.56 39.64 -14.16
N VAL A 895 -21.78 38.84 -13.43
CA VAL A 895 -20.51 38.24 -13.86
C VAL A 895 -20.67 37.45 -15.16
N GLN A 896 -19.74 37.65 -16.08
CA GLN A 896 -19.60 36.91 -17.34
C GLN A 896 -18.22 36.21 -17.40
N THR A 897 -18.04 35.28 -18.33
CA THR A 897 -16.77 34.53 -18.53
C THR A 897 -15.55 35.44 -18.71
N LYS A 898 -15.74 36.63 -19.32
CA LYS A 898 -14.68 37.64 -19.50
C LYS A 898 -14.18 38.27 -18.19
N ASP A 899 -14.97 38.21 -17.13
CA ASP A 899 -14.66 38.83 -15.83
C ASP A 899 -13.88 37.88 -14.91
N VAL A 900 -13.67 36.63 -15.34
CA VAL A 900 -12.96 35.57 -14.61
C VAL A 900 -11.54 35.41 -15.15
N PHE A 901 -10.56 35.61 -14.28
CA PHE A 901 -9.14 35.48 -14.56
C PHE A 901 -8.54 34.29 -13.78
N LEU A 902 -7.67 33.51 -14.42
CA LEU A 902 -7.11 32.27 -13.86
C LEU A 902 -5.61 32.41 -13.62
N TYR A 903 -5.13 31.86 -12.51
CA TYR A 903 -3.75 31.97 -12.03
C TYR A 903 -3.20 30.62 -11.55
N GLN A 904 -1.87 30.51 -11.50
CA GLN A 904 -1.13 29.30 -11.10
C GLN A 904 -1.50 28.77 -9.70
N THR A 905 -1.78 29.69 -8.76
CA THR A 905 -2.15 29.41 -7.37
C THR A 905 -3.06 30.52 -6.85
N GLY A 906 -3.71 30.30 -5.69
CA GLY A 906 -4.42 31.38 -4.99
C GLY A 906 -3.50 32.53 -4.58
N MET A 907 -2.25 32.25 -4.17
CA MET A 907 -1.28 33.31 -3.87
C MET A 907 -0.86 34.08 -5.12
N ALA A 908 -0.73 33.43 -6.29
CA ALA A 908 -0.44 34.12 -7.55
C ALA A 908 -1.58 35.06 -7.99
N ALA A 909 -2.83 34.71 -7.65
CA ALA A 909 -3.98 35.61 -7.79
C ALA A 909 -3.87 36.82 -6.85
N ILE A 910 -3.59 36.62 -5.56
CA ILE A 910 -3.40 37.70 -4.57
C ILE A 910 -2.21 38.61 -4.94
N PHE A 911 -1.08 38.04 -5.35
CA PHE A 911 0.09 38.76 -5.88
C PHE A 911 -0.29 39.66 -7.07
N SER A 912 -1.12 39.15 -7.98
CA SER A 912 -1.57 39.89 -9.15
C SER A 912 -2.56 40.99 -8.78
N ILE A 913 -3.49 40.72 -7.85
CA ILE A 913 -4.42 41.72 -7.31
C ILE A 913 -3.64 42.88 -6.68
N HIS A 914 -2.69 42.58 -5.79
CA HIS A 914 -1.90 43.58 -5.09
C HIS A 914 -1.18 44.54 -6.06
N HIS A 915 -0.49 44.00 -7.07
CA HIS A 915 0.17 44.81 -8.10
C HIS A 915 -0.81 45.62 -8.95
N ALA A 916 -1.90 45.01 -9.43
CA ALA A 916 -2.88 45.69 -10.27
C ALA A 916 -3.58 46.83 -9.51
N LEU A 917 -3.93 46.63 -8.25
CA LEU A 917 -4.59 47.64 -7.43
C LEU A 917 -3.66 48.78 -7.04
N LEU A 918 -2.38 48.51 -6.70
CA LEU A 918 -1.42 49.59 -6.43
C LEU A 918 -1.08 50.41 -7.69
N GLN A 919 -1.13 49.83 -8.89
CA GLN A 919 -0.97 50.57 -10.15
C GLN A 919 -2.21 51.37 -10.54
N TYR A 920 -3.41 50.80 -10.33
CA TYR A 920 -4.68 51.47 -10.63
C TYR A 920 -5.03 52.59 -9.63
N ARG A 921 -4.80 52.34 -8.34
CA ARG A 921 -5.12 53.24 -7.22
C ARG A 921 -4.01 53.17 -6.16
N PRO A 922 -2.91 53.94 -6.29
CA PRO A 922 -1.89 54.03 -5.26
C PRO A 922 -2.47 54.54 -3.93
N GLY A 923 -2.13 53.90 -2.82
CA GLY A 923 -2.66 54.24 -1.49
C GLY A 923 -2.34 53.17 -0.45
N SER A 924 -2.69 53.43 0.82
CA SER A 924 -2.51 52.47 1.92
C SER A 924 -3.30 51.19 1.69
N VAL A 925 -2.80 50.06 2.17
CA VAL A 925 -3.49 48.76 2.14
C VAL A 925 -3.87 48.34 3.56
N ALA A 926 -5.07 47.78 3.74
CA ALA A 926 -5.49 47.22 5.03
C ALA A 926 -5.96 45.76 4.90
N ILE A 927 -5.70 44.96 5.95
CA ILE A 927 -6.26 43.62 6.12
C ILE A 927 -7.20 43.60 7.33
N LEU A 928 -8.40 43.04 7.16
CA LEU A 928 -9.40 42.88 8.22
C LEU A 928 -9.58 41.40 8.58
N GLY A 929 -9.48 41.09 9.86
CA GLY A 929 -9.38 39.74 10.35
C GLY A 929 -8.04 39.11 9.99
N ILE A 930 -7.91 37.82 10.30
CA ILE A 930 -6.74 37.07 9.87
C ILE A 930 -6.93 36.56 8.44
N ALA A 931 -5.95 36.87 7.59
CA ALA A 931 -5.78 36.24 6.29
C ALA A 931 -4.75 35.11 6.34
N PHE A 932 -4.73 34.26 5.32
CA PHE A 932 -3.70 33.25 5.14
C PHE A 932 -2.29 33.84 5.28
N HIS A 933 -1.42 33.22 6.09
CA HIS A 933 -0.16 33.83 6.56
C HIS A 933 0.73 34.41 5.43
N SER A 934 0.82 33.73 4.28
CA SER A 934 1.58 34.21 3.12
C SER A 934 1.02 35.52 2.54
N THR A 935 -0.30 35.73 2.60
CA THR A 935 -0.98 36.99 2.22
C THR A 935 -0.55 38.13 3.12
N VAL A 936 -0.57 37.91 4.44
CA VAL A 936 -0.16 38.89 5.45
C VAL A 936 1.30 39.30 5.24
N HIS A 937 2.23 38.34 5.24
CA HIS A 937 3.66 38.62 5.06
C HIS A 937 3.96 39.29 3.71
N TYR A 938 3.29 38.85 2.63
CA TYR A 938 3.51 39.41 1.30
C TYR A 938 3.05 40.87 1.20
N ILE A 939 1.82 41.17 1.63
CA ILE A 939 1.26 42.52 1.56
C ILE A 939 2.00 43.47 2.51
N GLN A 940 2.32 43.04 3.73
CA GLN A 940 3.09 43.83 4.71
C GLN A 940 4.46 44.27 4.16
N GLU A 941 5.11 43.42 3.36
CA GLU A 941 6.42 43.70 2.77
C GLU A 941 6.35 44.55 1.49
N ASN A 942 5.24 44.48 0.74
CA ASN A 942 5.16 45.05 -0.61
C ASN A 942 4.21 46.27 -0.74
N SER A 943 3.76 46.86 0.39
CA SER A 943 2.87 48.04 0.42
C SER A 943 3.64 49.37 0.65
N PRO A 944 4.24 50.02 -0.38
CA PRO A 944 5.10 51.20 -0.22
C PRO A 944 4.38 52.46 0.30
N HIS A 945 3.05 52.50 0.22
CA HIS A 945 2.24 53.63 0.66
C HIS A 945 1.69 53.50 2.09
N GLY A 946 1.90 52.34 2.74
CA GLY A 946 1.41 52.04 4.08
C GLY A 946 0.64 50.72 4.15
N TYR A 947 0.75 50.03 5.28
CA TYR A 947 0.08 48.78 5.59
C TYR A 947 -0.50 48.84 7.01
N GLU A 948 -1.74 48.41 7.19
CA GLU A 948 -2.42 48.33 8.49
C GLU A 948 -3.16 46.99 8.64
N HIS A 949 -3.25 46.47 9.87
CA HIS A 949 -3.92 45.19 10.15
C HIS A 949 -4.84 45.27 11.37
N PHE A 950 -6.10 44.88 11.18
CA PHE A 950 -7.13 44.89 12.22
C PHE A 950 -7.57 43.44 12.51
N GLY A 951 -7.03 42.85 13.59
CA GLY A 951 -7.28 41.45 13.95
C GLY A 951 -8.73 41.15 14.36
N PRO A 952 -9.34 41.91 15.30
CA PRO A 952 -10.75 41.74 15.66
C PRO A 952 -11.70 42.15 14.52
N VAL A 953 -12.65 41.28 14.19
CA VAL A 953 -13.71 41.52 13.19
C VAL A 953 -15.11 41.66 13.80
N ASP A 954 -15.18 41.76 15.13
CA ASP A 954 -16.42 42.03 15.85
C ASP A 954 -16.88 43.49 15.59
N PRO A 955 -18.10 43.89 16.01
CA PRO A 955 -18.58 45.25 15.77
C PRO A 955 -17.62 46.35 16.25
N LYS A 956 -16.91 46.13 17.37
CA LYS A 956 -15.91 47.07 17.90
C LYS A 956 -14.65 47.14 17.05
N GLY A 957 -14.17 46.01 16.52
CA GLY A 957 -13.08 45.98 15.55
C GLY A 957 -13.40 46.79 14.29
N ILE A 958 -14.63 46.68 13.78
CA ILE A 958 -15.10 47.48 12.64
C ILE A 958 -15.27 48.96 13.01
N ASP A 959 -15.69 49.29 14.24
CA ASP A 959 -15.73 50.68 14.72
C ASP A 959 -14.33 51.33 14.73
N ILE A 960 -13.31 50.61 15.21
CA ILE A 960 -11.91 51.08 15.20
C ILE A 960 -11.40 51.27 13.77
N PHE A 961 -11.72 50.34 12.87
CA PHE A 961 -11.38 50.46 11.45
C PHE A 961 -12.07 51.66 10.78
N GLU A 962 -13.35 51.93 11.08
CA GLU A 962 -14.06 53.10 10.56
C GLU A 962 -13.44 54.42 11.04
N VAL A 963 -13.01 54.50 12.31
CA VAL A 963 -12.27 55.66 12.84
C VAL A 963 -10.95 55.85 12.09
N TRP A 964 -10.17 54.78 11.86
CA TRP A 964 -8.92 54.86 11.09
C TRP A 964 -9.16 55.32 9.65
N LEU A 965 -10.25 54.87 8.99
CA LEU A 965 -10.61 55.35 7.65
C LEU A 965 -10.95 56.84 7.64
N ASP A 966 -11.74 57.31 8.62
CA ASP A 966 -12.04 58.75 8.78
C ASP A 966 -10.76 59.56 9.06
N GLU A 967 -9.78 59.03 9.81
CA GLU A 967 -8.46 59.64 10.03
C GLU A 967 -7.59 59.69 8.76
N GLN A 968 -7.52 58.62 7.95
CA GLN A 968 -6.80 58.62 6.68
C GLN A 968 -7.40 59.65 5.71
N ALA A 969 -8.73 59.69 5.61
CA ALA A 969 -9.46 60.66 4.78
C ALA A 969 -9.21 62.11 5.25
N ALA A 970 -9.25 62.37 6.56
CA ALA A 970 -8.93 63.68 7.13
C ALA A 970 -7.46 64.09 6.92
N ALA A 971 -6.54 63.11 6.88
CA ALA A 971 -5.12 63.31 6.56
C ALA A 971 -4.84 63.44 5.05
N GLY A 972 -5.86 63.33 4.18
CA GLY A 972 -5.69 63.37 2.72
C GLY A 972 -4.95 62.16 2.15
N LYS A 973 -5.01 61.01 2.83
CA LYS A 973 -4.37 59.75 2.40
C LYS A 973 -5.43 58.81 1.83
N ASP A 974 -5.28 58.45 0.56
CA ASP A 974 -6.13 57.43 -0.06
C ASP A 974 -5.81 56.02 0.48
N VAL A 975 -6.87 55.24 0.72
CA VAL A 975 -6.78 53.78 0.90
C VAL A 975 -7.00 53.14 -0.48
N SER A 976 -6.05 52.30 -0.89
CA SER A 976 -6.08 51.60 -2.17
C SER A 976 -7.15 50.51 -2.16
N TYR A 977 -6.99 49.54 -1.26
CA TYR A 977 -7.89 48.41 -1.11
C TYR A 977 -7.85 47.82 0.29
N VAL A 978 -8.90 47.07 0.60
CA VAL A 978 -9.05 46.32 1.85
C VAL A 978 -9.24 44.84 1.49
N LEU A 979 -8.49 43.95 2.13
CA LEU A 979 -8.63 42.51 1.97
C LEU A 979 -9.21 41.87 3.24
N THR A 980 -10.17 40.98 3.07
CA THR A 980 -10.70 40.13 4.15
C THR A 980 -11.08 38.75 3.62
N GLU A 981 -11.14 37.76 4.50
CA GLU A 981 -11.56 36.38 4.19
C GLU A 981 -12.94 36.10 4.77
N PHE A 982 -13.80 35.38 4.05
CA PHE A 982 -15.14 35.03 4.53
C PHE A 982 -15.44 33.51 4.38
N PRO A 983 -15.50 32.74 5.48
CA PRO A 983 -15.06 33.09 6.84
C PRO A 983 -13.53 33.01 6.95
N SER A 984 -12.96 33.65 7.99
CA SER A 984 -11.50 33.77 8.19
C SER A 984 -10.76 32.45 8.47
N ASN A 985 -9.52 32.30 8.02
CA ASN A 985 -8.67 31.13 8.30
C ASN A 985 -7.52 31.46 9.28
N PRO A 986 -7.49 30.90 10.51
CA PRO A 986 -8.21 29.71 10.98
C PRO A 986 -9.39 30.00 11.95
N LEU A 987 -9.72 31.26 12.23
CA LEU A 987 -10.69 31.64 13.27
C LEU A 987 -12.15 31.34 12.92
N LEU A 988 -12.47 31.25 11.63
CA LEU A 988 -13.79 30.98 11.07
C LEU A 988 -14.87 32.02 11.41
N ALA A 989 -14.44 33.18 11.92
CA ALA A 989 -15.27 34.36 12.15
C ALA A 989 -15.74 34.97 10.83
N SER A 990 -16.94 35.57 10.87
CA SER A 990 -17.70 36.09 9.73
C SER A 990 -17.94 37.59 9.87
N ILE A 991 -17.19 38.38 9.11
CA ILE A 991 -17.25 39.85 9.14
C ILE A 991 -18.54 40.40 8.47
N ASP A 992 -19.06 41.54 8.94
CA ASP A 992 -20.23 42.20 8.34
C ASP A 992 -19.89 42.84 6.98
N LEU A 993 -20.02 42.05 5.91
CA LEU A 993 -19.80 42.48 4.53
C LEU A 993 -20.74 43.62 4.08
N ALA A 994 -21.93 43.74 4.67
CA ALA A 994 -22.88 44.80 4.32
C ALA A 994 -22.46 46.15 4.94
N ARG A 995 -21.87 46.14 6.15
CA ARG A 995 -21.20 47.32 6.72
C ARG A 995 -19.92 47.64 5.96
N LEU A 996 -19.08 46.65 5.65
CA LEU A 996 -17.85 46.88 4.88
C LEU A 996 -18.11 47.47 3.49
N LYS A 997 -19.15 47.01 2.77
CA LYS A 997 -19.43 47.56 1.44
C LYS A 997 -19.83 49.03 1.50
N LYS A 998 -20.60 49.44 2.51
CA LYS A 998 -20.91 50.87 2.77
C LYS A 998 -19.66 51.69 3.09
N LEU A 999 -18.69 51.12 3.84
CA LEU A 999 -17.42 51.79 4.12
C LEU A 999 -16.55 51.92 2.86
N SER A 1000 -16.51 50.88 2.01
CA SER A 1000 -15.87 50.90 0.69
C SER A 1000 -16.43 52.02 -0.19
N GLU A 1001 -17.76 52.20 -0.20
CA GLU A 1001 -18.43 53.27 -0.95
C GLU A 1001 -18.22 54.66 -0.33
N LYS A 1002 -18.26 54.79 1.01
CA LYS A 1002 -18.01 56.05 1.75
C LYS A 1002 -16.58 56.57 1.52
N HIS A 1003 -15.60 55.67 1.56
CA HIS A 1003 -14.16 55.98 1.53
C HIS A 1003 -13.48 55.66 0.19
N ASN A 1004 -14.24 55.20 -0.79
CA ASN A 1004 -13.80 54.93 -2.17
C ASN A 1004 -12.56 54.00 -2.24
N PHE A 1005 -12.57 52.89 -1.49
CA PHE A 1005 -11.54 51.85 -1.57
C PHE A 1005 -12.11 50.56 -2.19
N VAL A 1006 -11.24 49.80 -2.88
CA VAL A 1006 -11.62 48.53 -3.47
C VAL A 1006 -11.74 47.45 -2.40
N LEU A 1007 -12.88 46.77 -2.29
CA LEU A 1007 -13.06 45.65 -1.36
C LEU A 1007 -12.73 44.31 -2.05
N VAL A 1008 -11.63 43.69 -1.60
CA VAL A 1008 -11.17 42.36 -2.04
C VAL A 1008 -11.62 41.31 -1.02
N LEU A 1009 -12.33 40.30 -1.48
CA LEU A 1009 -12.87 39.24 -0.64
C LEU A 1009 -12.34 37.88 -1.04
N ASP A 1010 -11.75 37.14 -0.10
CA ASP A 1010 -11.36 35.74 -0.31
C ASP A 1010 -12.45 34.80 0.23
N ASP A 1011 -13.04 33.99 -0.65
CA ASP A 1011 -14.10 33.03 -0.30
C ASP A 1011 -13.60 31.58 -0.16
N THR A 1012 -12.28 31.34 -0.19
CA THR A 1012 -11.68 30.00 -0.26
C THR A 1012 -12.20 29.01 0.78
N VAL A 1013 -12.45 29.48 2.01
CA VAL A 1013 -12.94 28.64 3.11
C VAL A 1013 -14.44 28.38 2.99
N GLY A 1014 -15.22 29.41 2.65
CA GLY A 1014 -16.67 29.29 2.48
C GLY A 1014 -17.07 28.48 1.25
N SER A 1015 -16.33 28.65 0.14
CA SER A 1015 -16.48 27.97 -1.14
C SER A 1015 -17.71 28.38 -1.95
N PHE A 1016 -17.59 28.47 -3.28
CA PHE A 1016 -18.70 28.73 -4.22
C PHE A 1016 -19.91 27.76 -4.05
N ALA A 1017 -19.67 26.58 -3.49
CA ALA A 1017 -20.71 25.61 -3.14
C ALA A 1017 -21.68 26.16 -2.08
N ASN A 1018 -21.18 26.88 -1.07
CA ASN A 1018 -21.97 27.23 0.11
C ASN A 1018 -22.37 28.70 0.19
N ILE A 1019 -21.49 29.63 -0.19
CA ILE A 1019 -21.70 31.06 0.08
C ILE A 1019 -21.85 31.91 -1.19
N ASP A 1020 -22.63 32.98 -1.08
CA ASP A 1020 -22.85 33.98 -2.12
C ASP A 1020 -22.50 35.39 -1.61
N VAL A 1021 -21.31 35.85 -1.99
CA VAL A 1021 -20.69 37.07 -1.45
C VAL A 1021 -20.21 38.05 -2.51
N ILE A 1022 -20.22 37.67 -3.80
CA ILE A 1022 -19.73 38.50 -4.91
C ILE A 1022 -20.39 39.88 -4.94
N ALA A 1023 -21.71 39.96 -4.68
CA ALA A 1023 -22.49 41.19 -4.66
C ALA A 1023 -22.03 42.20 -3.59
N HIS A 1024 -21.27 41.76 -2.58
CA HIS A 1024 -20.73 42.59 -1.49
C HIS A 1024 -19.22 42.86 -1.63
N SER A 1025 -18.61 42.47 -2.76
CA SER A 1025 -17.19 42.66 -3.06
C SER A 1025 -17.01 43.41 -4.39
N ASP A 1026 -15.88 44.09 -4.56
CA ASP A 1026 -15.47 44.63 -5.87
C ASP A 1026 -14.65 43.59 -6.65
N ILE A 1027 -13.85 42.80 -5.91
CA ILE A 1027 -13.07 41.69 -6.42
C ILE A 1027 -13.27 40.48 -5.49
N LEU A 1028 -13.62 39.34 -6.07
CA LEU A 1028 -13.65 38.05 -5.39
C LEU A 1028 -12.41 37.24 -5.79
N VAL A 1029 -11.68 36.69 -4.82
CA VAL A 1029 -10.53 35.81 -5.03
C VAL A 1029 -10.80 34.44 -4.40
N SER A 1030 -10.39 33.37 -5.10
CA SER A 1030 -10.70 32.00 -4.67
C SER A 1030 -9.54 31.06 -4.99
N SER A 1031 -9.15 30.23 -4.02
CA SER A 1031 -8.12 29.22 -4.20
C SER A 1031 -8.70 27.92 -4.77
N LEU A 1032 -8.73 27.82 -6.11
CA LEU A 1032 -9.15 26.61 -6.84
C LEU A 1032 -8.36 25.35 -6.43
N THR A 1033 -7.19 25.54 -5.82
CA THR A 1033 -6.34 24.52 -5.19
C THR A 1033 -7.04 23.70 -4.10
N LYS A 1034 -8.04 24.26 -3.40
CA LYS A 1034 -8.67 23.67 -2.20
C LYS A 1034 -9.88 22.80 -2.56
N THR A 1035 -11.03 23.04 -1.91
CA THR A 1035 -12.32 22.35 -2.11
C THR A 1035 -12.74 22.19 -3.58
N PHE A 1036 -12.49 23.19 -4.42
CA PHE A 1036 -12.80 23.15 -5.85
C PHE A 1036 -12.12 21.96 -6.55
N SER A 1037 -10.80 21.84 -6.41
CA SER A 1037 -10.02 20.70 -6.92
C SER A 1037 -10.19 19.42 -6.09
N GLY A 1038 -10.14 19.51 -4.76
CA GLY A 1038 -10.40 18.41 -3.82
C GLY A 1038 -9.41 17.24 -3.79
N TYR A 1039 -8.68 16.97 -4.88
CA TYR A 1039 -7.78 15.82 -4.95
C TYR A 1039 -6.34 16.11 -4.52
N ALA A 1040 -6.04 17.34 -4.12
CA ALA A 1040 -4.72 17.79 -3.64
C ALA A 1040 -3.56 17.49 -4.63
N ASN A 1041 -3.86 17.39 -5.92
CA ASN A 1041 -2.95 16.98 -7.00
C ASN A 1041 -2.69 18.08 -8.06
N VAL A 1042 -3.27 19.26 -7.89
CA VAL A 1042 -3.11 20.43 -8.77
C VAL A 1042 -3.35 21.72 -7.98
N MET A 1043 -2.73 22.81 -8.41
CA MET A 1043 -2.94 24.14 -7.84
C MET A 1043 -3.54 25.08 -8.88
N GLY A 1044 -4.27 26.07 -8.39
CA GLY A 1044 -4.90 27.13 -9.18
C GLY A 1044 -5.50 28.20 -8.27
N GLY A 1045 -5.76 29.37 -8.85
CA GLY A 1045 -6.50 30.47 -8.25
C GLY A 1045 -7.35 31.17 -9.29
N SER A 1046 -8.45 31.80 -8.85
CA SER A 1046 -9.29 32.65 -9.69
C SER A 1046 -9.45 34.04 -9.08
N VAL A 1047 -9.54 35.04 -9.95
CA VAL A 1047 -9.98 36.39 -9.62
C VAL A 1047 -11.20 36.71 -10.45
N VAL A 1048 -12.24 37.23 -9.82
CA VAL A 1048 -13.49 37.63 -10.47
C VAL A 1048 -13.75 39.10 -10.16
N LEU A 1049 -13.86 39.92 -11.20
CA LEU A 1049 -14.23 41.33 -11.07
C LEU A 1049 -15.76 41.45 -11.04
N ASN A 1050 -16.32 42.17 -10.07
CA ASN A 1050 -17.77 42.36 -9.99
C ASN A 1050 -18.25 43.47 -10.95
N PRO A 1051 -19.12 43.19 -11.96
CA PRO A 1051 -19.61 44.22 -12.88
C PRO A 1051 -20.54 45.27 -12.27
N LEU A 1052 -20.97 45.09 -11.00
CA LEU A 1052 -21.68 46.12 -10.24
C LEU A 1052 -20.77 47.00 -9.39
N SER A 1053 -19.45 46.75 -9.40
CA SER A 1053 -18.49 47.62 -8.70
C SER A 1053 -18.42 49.01 -9.34
N PRO A 1054 -18.42 50.11 -8.56
CA PRO A 1054 -18.10 51.44 -9.06
C PRO A 1054 -16.72 51.54 -9.73
N HIS A 1055 -15.82 50.60 -9.44
CA HIS A 1055 -14.47 50.54 -10.02
C HIS A 1055 -14.38 49.64 -11.26
N TYR A 1056 -15.45 48.93 -11.65
CA TYR A 1056 -15.40 47.85 -12.65
C TYR A 1056 -14.75 48.27 -13.97
N ASP A 1057 -15.19 49.37 -14.61
CA ASP A 1057 -14.67 49.76 -15.93
C ASP A 1057 -13.17 50.05 -15.92
N GLY A 1058 -12.69 50.68 -14.83
CA GLY A 1058 -11.27 50.96 -14.61
C GLY A 1058 -10.46 49.69 -14.31
N LEU A 1059 -10.96 48.85 -13.40
CA LEU A 1059 -10.35 47.57 -13.05
C LEU A 1059 -10.28 46.64 -14.26
N PHE A 1060 -11.39 46.44 -14.98
CA PHE A 1060 -11.48 45.56 -16.15
C PHE A 1060 -10.55 46.01 -17.27
N SER A 1061 -10.46 47.32 -17.53
CA SER A 1061 -9.51 47.89 -18.51
C SER A 1061 -8.07 47.62 -18.10
N HIS A 1062 -7.72 47.89 -16.84
CA HIS A 1062 -6.37 47.67 -16.32
C HIS A 1062 -5.99 46.17 -16.27
N TRP A 1063 -6.91 45.29 -15.85
CA TRP A 1063 -6.72 43.84 -15.84
C TRP A 1063 -6.53 43.28 -17.24
N THR A 1064 -7.34 43.71 -18.22
CA THR A 1064 -7.22 43.24 -19.61
C THR A 1064 -5.88 43.63 -20.24
N MET A 1065 -5.32 44.78 -19.86
CA MET A 1065 -3.98 45.22 -20.31
C MET A 1065 -2.82 44.50 -19.60
N THR A 1066 -2.99 44.08 -18.35
CA THR A 1066 -1.91 43.55 -17.50
C THR A 1066 -1.96 42.03 -17.26
N PHE A 1067 -3.08 41.38 -17.59
CA PHE A 1067 -3.26 39.94 -17.44
C PHE A 1067 -2.51 39.16 -18.52
N HIS A 1068 -1.74 38.17 -18.10
CA HIS A 1068 -1.13 37.18 -18.96
C HIS A 1068 -1.40 35.79 -18.39
N ASN A 1069 -1.65 34.82 -19.28
CA ASN A 1069 -1.96 33.47 -18.84
C ASN A 1069 -0.69 32.72 -18.46
N GLU A 1070 -0.49 32.54 -17.16
CA GLU A 1070 0.62 31.78 -16.58
C GLU A 1070 0.19 30.40 -16.05
N LEU A 1071 -1.10 30.07 -16.09
CA LEU A 1071 -1.61 28.74 -15.75
C LEU A 1071 -1.34 27.77 -16.92
N PHE A 1072 -0.55 26.73 -16.66
CA PHE A 1072 -0.20 25.72 -17.66
C PHE A 1072 -1.40 24.85 -18.05
N THR A 1073 -1.54 24.53 -19.34
CA THR A 1073 -2.73 23.84 -19.88
C THR A 1073 -3.02 22.51 -19.19
N ALA A 1074 -1.99 21.69 -18.91
CA ALA A 1074 -2.18 20.41 -18.23
C ALA A 1074 -2.62 20.54 -16.75
N ASP A 1075 -2.37 21.69 -16.10
CA ASP A 1075 -2.93 21.98 -14.78
C ASP A 1075 -4.38 22.50 -14.89
N ALA A 1076 -4.70 23.29 -15.92
CA ALA A 1076 -6.07 23.70 -16.22
C ALA A 1076 -6.98 22.51 -16.58
N GLU A 1077 -6.48 21.53 -17.35
CA GLU A 1077 -7.20 20.28 -17.67
C GLU A 1077 -7.54 19.46 -16.41
N VAL A 1078 -6.59 19.34 -15.47
CA VAL A 1078 -6.83 18.61 -14.21
C VAL A 1078 -7.74 19.41 -13.27
N LEU A 1079 -7.63 20.73 -13.19
CA LEU A 1079 -8.59 21.57 -12.45
C LEU A 1079 -10.01 21.43 -13.02
N LEU A 1080 -10.14 21.32 -14.35
CA LEU A 1080 -11.44 21.13 -15.00
C LEU A 1080 -12.02 19.75 -14.66
N SER A 1081 -11.27 18.67 -14.87
CA SER A 1081 -11.73 17.31 -14.56
C SER A 1081 -12.03 17.12 -13.07
N ASN A 1082 -11.15 17.61 -12.19
CA ASN A 1082 -11.35 17.53 -10.74
C ASN A 1082 -12.59 18.30 -10.24
N SER A 1083 -13.10 19.27 -11.00
CA SER A 1083 -14.27 20.07 -10.60
C SER A 1083 -15.60 19.51 -11.12
N ASP A 1084 -15.60 18.36 -11.82
CA ASP A 1084 -16.82 17.71 -12.31
C ASP A 1084 -17.72 17.20 -11.17
N ASP A 1085 -17.13 16.75 -10.05
CA ASP A 1085 -17.83 16.21 -8.87
C ASP A 1085 -17.84 17.19 -7.67
N TYR A 1086 -17.42 18.44 -7.89
CA TYR A 1086 -17.19 19.45 -6.85
C TYR A 1086 -18.35 19.63 -5.87
N LEU A 1087 -19.59 19.77 -6.36
CA LEU A 1087 -20.76 19.99 -5.50
C LEU A 1087 -21.09 18.74 -4.66
N ALA A 1088 -21.02 17.55 -5.26
CA ALA A 1088 -21.25 16.29 -4.56
C ALA A 1088 -20.20 16.03 -3.47
N ARG A 1089 -18.92 16.35 -3.74
CA ARG A 1089 -17.87 16.34 -2.71
C ARG A 1089 -18.15 17.37 -1.61
N SER A 1090 -18.52 18.60 -1.97
CA SER A 1090 -18.84 19.65 -1.00
C SER A 1090 -19.98 19.25 -0.06
N ALA A 1091 -21.01 18.53 -0.53
CA ALA A 1091 -22.06 17.99 0.34
C ALA A 1091 -21.50 17.05 1.43
N ILE A 1092 -20.63 16.12 1.05
CA ILE A 1092 -19.98 15.18 2.00
C ILE A 1092 -19.07 15.93 2.98
N LEU A 1093 -18.28 16.88 2.48
CA LEU A 1093 -17.38 17.70 3.31
C LEU A 1093 -18.15 18.53 4.34
N ASN A 1094 -19.23 19.19 3.93
CA ASN A 1094 -20.12 19.94 4.83
C ASN A 1094 -20.72 19.03 5.91
N ARG A 1095 -21.27 17.88 5.51
CA ARG A 1095 -21.86 16.88 6.42
C ARG A 1095 -20.85 16.39 7.45
N ASN A 1096 -19.66 16.01 7.00
CA ASN A 1096 -18.61 15.47 7.86
C ASN A 1096 -18.09 16.54 8.83
N ALA A 1097 -17.81 17.76 8.36
CA ALA A 1097 -17.39 18.87 9.23
C ALA A 1097 -18.47 19.26 10.25
N ALA A 1098 -19.74 19.34 9.84
CA ALA A 1098 -20.85 19.62 10.75
C ALA A 1098 -21.04 18.53 11.81
N ALA A 1099 -20.88 17.25 11.45
CA ALA A 1099 -20.95 16.14 12.41
C ALA A 1099 -19.79 16.19 13.43
N MET A 1100 -18.55 16.40 12.98
CA MET A 1100 -17.38 16.59 13.85
C MET A 1100 -17.56 17.79 14.78
N ALA A 1101 -18.05 18.92 14.24
CA ALA A 1101 -18.33 20.12 15.02
C ALA A 1101 -19.42 19.89 16.08
N ASN A 1102 -20.57 19.33 15.72
CA ASN A 1102 -21.64 19.01 16.67
C ASN A 1102 -21.19 18.03 17.76
N HIS A 1103 -20.29 17.11 17.43
CA HIS A 1103 -19.72 16.19 18.40
C HIS A 1103 -18.79 16.92 19.39
N LEU A 1104 -17.82 17.70 18.90
CA LEU A 1104 -16.86 18.45 19.71
C LEU A 1104 -17.52 19.58 20.53
N GLN A 1105 -18.57 20.22 20.01
CA GLN A 1105 -19.32 21.28 20.72
C GLN A 1105 -19.93 20.77 22.03
N ARG A 1106 -20.52 19.56 22.03
CA ARG A 1106 -21.07 18.93 23.24
C ARG A 1106 -20.00 18.66 24.30
N LEU A 1107 -18.75 18.46 23.88
CA LEU A 1107 -17.61 18.25 24.77
C LEU A 1107 -17.04 19.58 25.26
N ALA A 1108 -17.07 20.66 24.47
CA ALA A 1108 -16.67 22.00 24.91
C ALA A 1108 -17.63 22.60 25.96
N GLU A 1109 -18.88 22.11 26.02
CA GLU A 1109 -19.87 22.46 27.05
C GLU A 1109 -19.62 21.74 28.39
N ASP A 1110 -18.81 20.67 28.40
CA ASP A 1110 -18.44 19.93 29.61
C ASP A 1110 -17.12 20.46 30.19
N THR A 1111 -17.16 21.04 31.39
CA THR A 1111 -15.96 21.59 32.07
C THR A 1111 -14.91 20.54 32.44
N SER A 1112 -15.24 19.24 32.40
CA SER A 1112 -14.26 18.16 32.53
C SER A 1112 -13.40 17.97 31.28
N SER A 1113 -13.92 18.31 30.09
CA SER A 1113 -13.23 18.19 28.80
C SER A 1113 -11.99 19.10 28.68
N PRO A 1114 -10.92 18.70 27.97
CA PRO A 1114 -9.77 19.56 27.66
C PRO A 1114 -10.02 20.52 26.49
N VAL A 1115 -11.14 20.37 25.76
CA VAL A 1115 -11.56 21.29 24.69
C VAL A 1115 -12.16 22.53 25.34
N SER A 1116 -11.57 23.71 25.09
CA SER A 1116 -12.02 24.98 25.68
C SER A 1116 -13.02 25.71 24.79
N LYS A 1117 -12.86 25.64 23.47
CA LYS A 1117 -13.76 26.27 22.50
C LYS A 1117 -13.67 25.59 21.14
N LEU A 1118 -14.81 25.48 20.45
CA LEU A 1118 -14.87 25.09 19.04
C LEU A 1118 -15.08 26.33 18.17
N LEU A 1119 -14.25 26.44 17.12
CA LEU A 1119 -14.37 27.43 16.07
C LEU A 1119 -14.89 26.72 14.81
N TYR A 1120 -16.17 26.90 14.52
CA TYR A 1120 -16.84 26.45 13.30
C TYR A 1120 -18.05 27.37 13.11
N PRO A 1121 -18.40 27.85 11.90
CA PRO A 1121 -19.33 28.97 11.77
C PRO A 1121 -20.69 28.75 12.45
N THR A 1122 -21.23 27.52 12.52
CA THR A 1122 -22.50 27.24 13.21
C THR A 1122 -22.44 27.34 14.74
N CYS A 1123 -21.23 27.33 15.32
CA CYS A 1123 -20.96 27.36 16.75
C CYS A 1123 -20.47 28.75 17.24
N LEU A 1124 -20.26 29.69 16.32
CA LEU A 1124 -19.77 31.03 16.63
C LEU A 1124 -20.93 32.04 16.81
N PRO A 1125 -20.76 33.09 17.64
CA PRO A 1125 -21.83 34.05 17.93
C PRO A 1125 -22.22 34.91 16.72
N ASP A 1126 -21.36 35.00 15.70
CA ASP A 1126 -21.56 35.71 14.44
C ASP A 1126 -22.20 34.82 13.35
N TYR A 1127 -22.65 33.59 13.67
CA TYR A 1127 -23.31 32.69 12.71
C TYR A 1127 -24.50 33.34 11.98
N GLY A 1128 -25.19 34.29 12.63
CA GLY A 1128 -26.27 35.06 11.98
C GLY A 1128 -25.81 35.82 10.74
N ILE A 1129 -24.56 36.30 10.72
CA ILE A 1129 -23.91 36.94 9.57
C ILE A 1129 -23.56 35.86 8.53
N TYR A 1130 -22.91 34.76 8.92
CA TYR A 1130 -22.60 33.67 8.00
C TYR A 1130 -23.84 33.15 7.25
N LYS A 1131 -24.91 32.91 8.01
CA LYS A 1131 -26.19 32.39 7.51
C LYS A 1131 -26.87 33.34 6.53
N SER A 1132 -26.65 34.67 6.60
CA SER A 1132 -27.21 35.60 5.62
C SER A 1132 -26.58 35.50 4.23
N TYR A 1133 -25.40 34.86 4.11
CA TYR A 1133 -24.69 34.65 2.86
C TYR A 1133 -24.68 33.18 2.40
N LEU A 1134 -25.45 32.28 3.05
CA LEU A 1134 -25.63 30.91 2.58
C LEU A 1134 -26.48 30.87 1.30
N ARG A 1135 -26.00 30.16 0.27
CA ARG A 1135 -26.72 29.88 -0.98
C ARG A 1135 -27.99 29.08 -0.71
N ARG A 1136 -28.93 29.16 -1.65
CA ARG A 1136 -30.18 28.39 -1.58
C ARG A 1136 -29.91 26.90 -1.88
N PRO A 1137 -30.66 25.96 -1.27
CA PRO A 1137 -30.67 24.55 -1.66
C PRO A 1137 -30.87 24.31 -3.16
N THR A 1138 -30.22 23.28 -3.68
CA THR A 1138 -30.28 22.84 -5.09
C THR A 1138 -30.27 21.32 -5.21
N PRO A 1139 -30.77 20.72 -6.30
CA PRO A 1139 -30.69 19.26 -6.49
C PRO A 1139 -29.26 18.69 -6.45
N GLU A 1140 -28.24 19.46 -6.85
CA GLU A 1140 -26.83 19.02 -6.76
C GLU A 1140 -26.20 19.23 -5.37
N LEU A 1141 -26.87 19.98 -4.48
CA LEU A 1141 -26.43 20.29 -3.12
C LEU A 1141 -27.65 20.70 -2.30
N GLU A 1142 -28.31 19.72 -1.67
CA GLU A 1142 -29.56 19.92 -0.91
C GLU A 1142 -29.33 20.74 0.36
N GLU A 1143 -28.16 20.58 1.00
CA GLU A 1143 -27.78 21.29 2.23
C GLU A 1143 -26.45 22.04 2.05
N PRO A 1144 -26.50 23.31 1.61
CA PRO A 1144 -25.37 24.24 1.72
C PRO A 1144 -24.97 24.41 3.20
N GLY A 1145 -23.69 24.17 3.50
CA GLY A 1145 -23.17 24.07 4.87
C GLY A 1145 -22.07 25.08 5.18
N ALA A 1146 -21.45 24.97 6.35
CA ALA A 1146 -20.43 25.92 6.82
C ALA A 1146 -18.99 25.57 6.36
N GLY A 1147 -18.85 24.87 5.22
CA GLY A 1147 -17.56 24.45 4.67
C GLY A 1147 -17.00 23.18 5.31
N CYS A 1148 -15.70 22.93 5.08
CA CYS A 1148 -15.00 21.71 5.49
C CYS A 1148 -14.05 21.88 6.69
N LEU A 1149 -13.89 23.11 7.17
CA LEU A 1149 -12.81 23.52 8.08
C LEU A 1149 -13.38 23.84 9.46
N LEU A 1150 -12.77 23.29 10.50
CA LEU A 1150 -13.04 23.61 11.91
C LEU A 1150 -11.71 23.80 12.65
N SER A 1151 -11.70 24.60 13.71
CA SER A 1151 -10.56 24.75 14.61
C SER A 1151 -10.99 24.49 16.06
N ILE A 1152 -10.10 23.85 16.83
CA ILE A 1152 -10.37 23.43 18.21
C ILE A 1152 -9.36 24.14 19.11
N ASP A 1153 -9.83 24.98 20.01
CA ASP A 1153 -9.02 25.53 21.08
C ASP A 1153 -9.05 24.56 22.27
N PHE A 1154 -7.88 24.28 22.83
CA PHE A 1154 -7.73 23.48 24.05
C PHE A 1154 -7.53 24.38 25.27
N GLU A 1155 -7.52 23.80 26.47
CA GLU A 1155 -7.17 24.54 27.70
C GLU A 1155 -5.67 24.89 27.79
N SER A 1156 -4.81 24.20 27.04
CA SER A 1156 -3.37 24.42 27.08
C SER A 1156 -2.61 23.86 25.86
N VAL A 1157 -1.37 24.30 25.67
CA VAL A 1157 -0.49 23.79 24.60
C VAL A 1157 -0.14 22.31 24.83
N GLU A 1158 -0.04 21.86 26.08
CA GLU A 1158 0.24 20.45 26.41
C GLU A 1158 -0.93 19.52 26.07
N THR A 1159 -2.17 19.95 26.34
CA THR A 1159 -3.37 19.16 26.03
C THR A 1159 -3.64 19.14 24.53
N ALA A 1160 -3.46 20.28 23.84
CA ALA A 1160 -3.45 20.34 22.38
C ALA A 1160 -2.40 19.40 21.77
N LYS A 1161 -1.15 19.44 22.27
CA LYS A 1161 -0.08 18.56 21.78
C LYS A 1161 -0.41 17.09 21.97
N ALA A 1162 -0.92 16.70 23.15
CA ALA A 1162 -1.31 15.32 23.44
C ALA A 1162 -2.43 14.82 22.51
N PHE A 1163 -3.43 15.67 22.23
CA PHE A 1163 -4.44 15.39 21.21
C PHE A 1163 -3.80 15.21 19.82
N TYR A 1164 -2.98 16.16 19.37
CA TYR A 1164 -2.36 16.14 18.03
C TYR A 1164 -1.43 14.93 17.81
N ASP A 1165 -0.58 14.59 18.79
CA ASP A 1165 0.34 13.46 18.71
C ASP A 1165 -0.40 12.10 18.72
N ARG A 1166 -1.65 12.07 19.21
CA ARG A 1166 -2.53 10.88 19.19
C ARG A 1166 -3.44 10.80 17.96
N LEU A 1167 -3.78 11.95 17.37
CA LEU A 1167 -4.74 12.12 16.27
C LEU A 1167 -4.28 11.44 14.97
N ALA A 1168 -5.05 10.46 14.49
CA ALA A 1168 -4.69 9.66 13.32
C ALA A 1168 -5.04 10.30 11.95
N PHE A 1169 -5.20 11.63 11.91
CA PHE A 1169 -5.40 12.38 10.65
C PHE A 1169 -4.07 12.80 10.01
N TYR A 1170 -4.09 13.11 8.71
CA TYR A 1170 -2.87 13.45 8.00
C TYR A 1170 -2.40 14.88 8.34
N PRO A 1171 -1.15 15.09 8.79
CA PRO A 1171 -0.65 16.43 9.09
C PRO A 1171 -0.46 17.23 7.80
N GLY A 1172 -1.13 18.37 7.66
CA GLY A 1172 -1.00 19.20 6.45
C GLY A 1172 -1.68 20.58 6.49
N PRO A 1173 -1.00 21.65 6.01
CA PRO A 1173 -1.57 23.01 5.96
C PRO A 1173 -2.63 23.22 4.86
N HIS A 1174 -2.97 22.17 4.10
CA HIS A 1174 -4.01 22.19 3.08
C HIS A 1174 -5.42 22.07 3.70
N LEU A 1175 -6.48 22.27 2.90
CA LEU A 1175 -7.88 22.09 3.30
C LEU A 1175 -8.75 21.73 2.10
N GLY A 1176 -9.90 21.10 2.34
CA GLY A 1176 -10.85 20.69 1.30
C GLY A 1176 -10.44 19.46 0.50
N ALA A 1177 -9.49 18.68 1.00
CA ALA A 1177 -9.01 17.48 0.32
C ALA A 1177 -9.96 16.28 0.49
N HIS A 1178 -9.81 15.27 -0.37
CA HIS A 1178 -10.47 13.97 -0.26
C HIS A 1178 -10.11 13.17 1.00
N ARG A 1179 -9.12 13.64 1.78
CA ARG A 1179 -8.69 13.08 3.07
C ARG A 1179 -8.77 14.11 4.17
N THR A 1180 -9.10 13.66 5.37
CA THR A 1180 -9.13 14.52 6.56
C THR A 1180 -7.71 14.91 6.98
N LEU A 1181 -7.48 16.23 7.14
CA LEU A 1181 -6.18 16.83 7.45
C LEU A 1181 -6.22 17.55 8.80
N SER A 1182 -5.12 17.50 9.55
CA SER A 1182 -4.93 18.26 10.80
C SER A 1182 -3.69 19.15 10.72
N PHE A 1183 -3.68 20.29 11.44
CA PHE A 1183 -2.53 21.19 11.48
C PHE A 1183 -2.57 22.13 12.70
N CYS A 1184 -1.48 22.18 13.47
CA CYS A 1184 -1.26 23.20 14.52
C CYS A 1184 -0.89 24.54 13.86
N TYR A 1185 -1.89 25.21 13.26
CA TYR A 1185 -1.68 26.34 12.35
C TYR A 1185 -0.93 27.48 13.01
N ASN A 1186 -1.34 27.88 14.20
CA ASN A 1186 -0.82 29.06 14.87
C ASN A 1186 0.63 28.84 15.34
N THR A 1187 0.90 27.70 15.99
CA THR A 1187 2.24 27.28 16.44
C THR A 1187 3.27 27.24 15.30
N LEU A 1188 2.85 26.87 14.09
CA LEU A 1188 3.74 26.67 12.94
C LEU A 1188 3.81 27.88 11.99
N ALA A 1189 2.75 28.68 11.89
CA ALA A 1189 2.70 29.89 11.07
C ALA A 1189 3.27 31.11 11.82
N PHE A 1190 2.70 31.46 12.98
CA PHE A 1190 2.96 32.71 13.70
C PHE A 1190 3.76 32.52 15.01
N GLY A 1191 3.76 31.31 15.59
CA GLY A 1191 4.43 30.99 16.87
C GLY A 1191 5.96 30.93 16.83
N LYS A 1192 6.62 31.61 15.88
CA LYS A 1192 8.09 31.60 15.70
C LYS A 1192 8.79 32.84 16.22
N ASP A 1193 8.12 33.99 16.17
CA ASP A 1193 8.57 35.24 16.76
C ASP A 1193 7.64 35.56 17.94
N ALA A 1194 8.21 35.92 19.09
CA ALA A 1194 7.44 36.07 20.33
C ALA A 1194 6.52 37.30 20.31
N ASP A 1195 6.94 38.37 19.63
CA ASP A 1195 6.14 39.59 19.50
C ASP A 1195 4.97 39.38 18.52
N GLU A 1196 5.23 38.64 17.43
CA GLU A 1196 4.21 38.18 16.48
C GLU A 1196 3.19 37.27 17.18
N ALA A 1197 3.66 36.24 17.90
CA ALA A 1197 2.80 35.35 18.67
C ALA A 1197 1.92 36.10 19.69
N ALA A 1198 2.50 37.03 20.46
CA ALA A 1198 1.76 37.85 21.42
C ALA A 1198 0.70 38.74 20.75
N TYR A 1199 1.03 39.36 19.60
CA TYR A 1199 0.08 40.16 18.82
C TYR A 1199 -1.09 39.32 18.30
N HIS A 1200 -0.79 38.17 17.68
CA HIS A 1200 -1.82 37.26 17.17
C HIS A 1200 -2.70 36.69 18.30
N ARG A 1201 -2.10 36.29 19.43
CA ARG A 1201 -2.81 35.79 20.61
C ARG A 1201 -3.79 36.82 21.18
N SER A 1202 -3.50 38.12 21.08
CA SER A 1202 -4.34 39.20 21.63
C SER A 1202 -5.78 39.26 21.08
N TYR A 1203 -6.03 38.69 19.89
CA TYR A 1203 -7.37 38.62 19.28
C TYR A 1203 -7.86 37.18 19.00
N GLY A 1204 -7.25 36.17 19.63
CA GLY A 1204 -7.75 34.79 19.66
C GLY A 1204 -7.00 33.78 18.79
N ILE A 1205 -5.83 34.12 18.24
CA ILE A 1205 -4.98 33.16 17.52
C ILE A 1205 -4.08 32.45 18.54
N LEU A 1206 -4.56 31.35 19.12
CA LEU A 1206 -3.88 30.67 20.24
C LEU A 1206 -2.90 29.59 19.75
N GLU A 1207 -1.74 29.44 20.40
CA GLU A 1207 -0.80 28.34 20.10
C GLU A 1207 -1.37 26.95 20.40
N GLU A 1208 -2.39 26.88 21.27
CA GLU A 1208 -3.21 25.71 21.62
C GLU A 1208 -4.38 25.43 20.64
N THR A 1209 -4.52 26.18 19.54
CA THR A 1209 -5.53 25.93 18.51
C THR A 1209 -5.06 24.86 17.50
N ILE A 1210 -5.87 23.82 17.28
CA ILE A 1210 -5.67 22.79 16.24
C ILE A 1210 -6.74 22.92 15.17
N ARG A 1211 -6.30 23.10 13.91
CA ARG A 1211 -7.19 23.21 12.76
C ARG A 1211 -7.35 21.85 12.09
N ILE A 1212 -8.59 21.45 11.80
CA ILE A 1212 -8.94 20.22 11.10
C ILE A 1212 -9.75 20.57 9.83
N SER A 1213 -9.38 19.98 8.71
CA SER A 1213 -10.20 19.95 7.50
C SER A 1213 -10.79 18.57 7.35
N ALA A 1214 -12.11 18.42 7.46
CA ALA A 1214 -12.80 17.17 7.16
C ALA A 1214 -12.56 16.76 5.70
N GLY A 1215 -12.52 15.46 5.44
CA GLY A 1215 -12.38 14.83 4.14
C GLY A 1215 -13.61 14.00 3.76
N LEU A 1216 -13.43 13.07 2.81
CA LEU A 1216 -14.51 12.23 2.26
C LEU A 1216 -14.60 10.84 2.93
N GLU A 1217 -13.94 10.66 4.07
CA GLU A 1217 -14.06 9.44 4.87
C GLU A 1217 -15.49 9.21 5.39
N ASP A 1218 -15.74 8.00 5.92
CA ASP A 1218 -16.97 7.75 6.67
C ASP A 1218 -17.01 8.63 7.92
N VAL A 1219 -18.19 9.19 8.21
CA VAL A 1219 -18.33 10.15 9.30
C VAL A 1219 -18.09 9.52 10.67
N GLN A 1220 -18.41 8.23 10.86
CA GLN A 1220 -18.20 7.55 12.14
C GLN A 1220 -16.71 7.28 12.38
N ASP A 1221 -15.96 6.85 11.35
CA ASP A 1221 -14.50 6.69 11.44
C ASP A 1221 -13.81 8.01 11.87
N LEU A 1222 -14.32 9.16 11.42
CA LEU A 1222 -13.80 10.47 11.80
C LEU A 1222 -14.12 10.84 13.26
N LEU A 1223 -15.33 10.52 13.74
CA LEU A 1223 -15.71 10.74 15.14
C LEU A 1223 -14.93 9.83 16.09
N ASP A 1224 -14.83 8.54 15.78
CA ASP A 1224 -14.07 7.55 16.57
C ASP A 1224 -12.58 7.95 16.67
N THR A 1225 -12.02 8.55 15.61
CA THR A 1225 -10.64 9.08 15.60
C THR A 1225 -10.47 10.32 16.48
N LEU A 1226 -11.48 11.20 16.57
CA LEU A 1226 -11.48 12.34 17.49
C LEU A 1226 -11.56 11.87 18.95
N ASP A 1227 -12.45 10.92 19.26
CA ASP A 1227 -12.63 10.37 20.60
C ASP A 1227 -11.36 9.70 21.14
N ASP A 1228 -10.68 8.88 20.32
CA ASP A 1228 -9.41 8.25 20.67
C ASP A 1228 -8.26 9.26 20.88
N ALA A 1229 -8.29 10.40 20.19
CA ALA A 1229 -7.37 11.52 20.41
C ALA A 1229 -7.69 12.29 21.70
N LEU A 1230 -8.98 12.47 22.02
CA LEU A 1230 -9.44 13.13 23.25
C LEU A 1230 -9.07 12.35 24.51
N VAL A 1231 -9.01 11.01 24.47
CA VAL A 1231 -8.53 10.20 25.61
C VAL A 1231 -7.13 10.66 26.05
N ALA A 1232 -6.19 10.85 25.12
CA ALA A 1232 -4.83 11.29 25.45
C ALA A 1232 -4.78 12.73 26.03
N ALA A 1233 -5.65 13.62 25.56
CA ALA A 1233 -5.76 14.98 26.11
C ALA A 1233 -6.35 14.99 27.52
N ASN A 1234 -7.35 14.14 27.80
CA ASN A 1234 -7.92 13.94 29.13
C ASN A 1234 -6.87 13.39 30.11
N GLU A 1235 -6.11 12.35 29.72
CA GLU A 1235 -5.02 11.78 30.53
C GLU A 1235 -4.02 12.86 30.99
N VAL A 1236 -3.67 13.82 30.12
CA VAL A 1236 -2.77 14.95 30.45
C VAL A 1236 -3.42 15.99 31.36
N LYS A 1237 -4.71 16.32 31.14
CA LYS A 1237 -5.47 17.22 32.02
C LYS A 1237 -5.56 16.67 33.44
N GLU A 1238 -5.89 15.39 33.59
CA GLU A 1238 -5.95 14.72 34.91
C GLU A 1238 -4.60 14.73 35.62
N GLN A 1239 -3.49 14.48 34.91
CA GLN A 1239 -2.14 14.55 35.48
C GLN A 1239 -1.79 15.95 35.99
N ARG A 1240 -2.22 17.02 35.29
CA ARG A 1240 -2.06 18.40 35.77
C ARG A 1240 -2.86 18.71 37.02
N LEU A 1241 -4.07 18.18 37.13
CA LEU A 1241 -4.93 18.34 38.31
C LEU A 1241 -4.41 17.57 39.54
N GLN A 1242 -3.66 16.48 39.32
CA GLN A 1242 -3.05 15.67 40.38
C GLN A 1242 -1.66 16.16 40.82
N ALA A 1243 -1.02 17.05 40.05
CA ALA A 1243 0.27 17.63 40.42
C ALA A 1243 0.12 18.61 41.61
N PRO A 1244 0.88 18.45 42.71
CA PRO A 1244 0.73 19.31 43.87
C PRO A 1244 1.15 20.75 43.54
N THR A 1245 0.24 21.70 43.73
CA THR A 1245 0.45 23.13 43.45
C THR A 1245 1.53 23.69 44.38
N THR A 1246 2.77 23.80 43.91
CA THR A 1246 3.83 24.53 44.62
C THR A 1246 3.55 26.02 44.57
N VAL A 1247 2.84 26.51 45.60
CA VAL A 1247 2.66 27.93 45.86
C VAL A 1247 3.98 28.48 46.42
N GLU A 1248 4.89 28.89 45.52
CA GLU A 1248 5.98 29.79 45.91
C GLU A 1248 5.57 31.25 45.66
N ALA A 1249 5.71 32.05 46.72
CA ALA A 1249 5.11 33.36 46.81
C ALA A 1249 5.90 34.42 46.04
N VAL A 1250 5.16 35.31 45.37
CA VAL A 1250 5.69 36.60 44.91
C VAL A 1250 6.00 37.47 46.15
N ALA A 1251 7.25 37.45 46.58
CA ALA A 1251 7.84 38.42 47.51
C ALA A 1251 9.11 38.97 46.85
N GLY A 1252 8.99 40.14 46.24
CA GLY A 1252 10.02 40.65 45.34
C GLY A 1252 11.14 41.46 46.01
N THR A 1253 12.19 41.69 45.24
CA THR A 1253 13.09 42.84 45.36
C THR A 1253 13.42 43.33 43.95
N GLY A 1254 13.40 44.65 43.73
CA GLY A 1254 13.76 45.25 42.44
C GLY A 1254 15.22 45.71 42.39
N VAL A 1255 15.46 46.68 41.50
CA VAL A 1255 16.67 47.52 41.31
C VAL A 1255 17.62 47.10 40.17
N ALA A 1256 17.50 47.89 39.08
CA ALA A 1256 18.53 48.38 38.15
C ALA A 1256 19.51 47.41 37.46
N SER A 1257 19.38 47.32 36.13
CA SER A 1257 20.22 48.10 35.20
C SER A 1257 19.59 48.21 33.82
#